data_AF-A0A8S9P336-F1
#
_entry.id   AF-A0A8S9P336-F1
#
_cell.length_a   1.000
_cell.length_b   1.000
_cell.length_c   1.000
_cell.angle_alpha   90.00
_cell.angle_beta   90.00
_cell.angle_gamma   90.00
#
_symmetry.space_group_name_H-M   'P 1'
#
loop_
_entity.id
_entity.type
_entity.pdbx_description
1 polymer ?
#
loop_
_entity_poly.entity_id
_entity_poly.type
_entity_poly.pdbx_seq_one_letter_code
_entity_poly.pdbx_strand_id
1 'polypeptide(L)'
;MANKESSELGNLPISPIPKRARTCETRGERLGGPVRVPRSIGLTNRGLAYGFDLYYNDDPPTLLVPCTWSKNYGIGLYGRIGLQCYNLQKGTNLKFKRLEKHSTKDTSFFSLYITLEATDPATGSVCSFQTQFGDAGRRISLGARITWFTLASRIKQIYNRPIDDVWDEDTPGINEFYKVPMPKWFSDEALEPDSKKYYVVPESELHDNDWLQLLMEVAFFSKADRCLDAYLPLELKNVVVETFEDYTTEPSEKLKADNAIFYISYKCCSDPSTPLADDHRAVVRKTMDGKPGHMCLEINARGDEYWPLVMDIACRNSLAKIKRCLPIMGHSETDELSAAHVLYVCMQCADPLFLEADICQLGMDQQTVNLLARDYCDETERGNKPVILSHHMLPTKMSKNDPSSAIFMDDDEGEVNRKIKKKAYCPPKIVEGNPCLEYVKYIILPWFNEFTVERDEKHGGNKTFDNFEDIAADYESDKLHPMDLKNALSKALNNILQPVHDHFKTNNRAKNLLKQDQKTNRVVATELYKEMEALSVNAPSSAAGLQMSEEAERKYNIARSIGEECIQEDELKNMLAKKPTPICYDVMKVTNVNKLTSAGCQVKIWIADWFAQLNNKLGGDLEKIKVIGEYFKEIWQAGGMNPEKVEFLWASEEISSRGNKYWPLVMDIARRNNIMGRSETEVLSAAQILYPCMQCADIFFLGADICQLGMDQRKVNMLAREYCDDIKRKNKPIILSHHMLHGLLEGQEKMSKSNPSSAIFMEDEEISQAHCPLKTVVGNPCLEYIKYLVLLRFNEFVVEQNGGNKTFTSFEDIAAEYPVRDHFKTNERAKNLPEQVRAFRVTSQAHCPLKTVVGNPCLEYIKYLVLLRFNEFVVEQNGGNKTFTSFEDIAAEYVWRVE
;
A
#
# COMPACT_ATOMS: atom_id res chain seq x y z
N MET A 1 31.89 50.66 2.19
CA MET A 1 32.43 51.80 1.42
C MET A 1 31.46 52.04 0.26
N ALA A 2 30.40 52.83 0.38
CA ALA A 2 30.28 54.27 0.65
C ALA A 2 30.77 55.16 -0.51
N ASN A 3 29.80 55.71 -1.27
CA ASN A 3 29.66 57.11 -1.75
C ASN A 3 28.42 57.13 -2.69
N LYS A 4 27.25 57.73 -2.39
CA LYS A 4 26.86 59.15 -2.08
C LYS A 4 27.42 60.15 -3.11
N GLU A 5 26.68 61.10 -3.70
CA GLU A 5 25.30 61.62 -3.48
C GLU A 5 24.88 62.60 -4.61
N SER A 6 23.56 62.75 -4.84
CA SER A 6 22.79 63.98 -5.20
C SER A 6 22.98 64.66 -6.58
N SER A 7 22.01 65.32 -7.25
CA SER A 7 20.55 65.52 -7.12
C SER A 7 20.04 66.47 -8.25
N GLU A 8 18.71 66.55 -8.39
CA GLU A 8 17.83 67.55 -9.08
C GLU A 8 17.32 67.20 -10.51
N LEU A 9 16.07 67.51 -10.93
CA LEU A 9 14.72 67.63 -10.34
C LEU A 9 13.72 67.87 -11.52
N GLY A 10 12.47 67.38 -11.43
CA GLY A 10 11.31 67.84 -12.21
C GLY A 10 10.26 66.75 -12.54
N ASN A 11 9.21 66.57 -11.70
CA ASN A 11 7.79 67.02 -11.85
C ASN A 11 6.91 66.09 -12.74
N LEU A 12 5.69 65.58 -12.44
CA LEU A 12 4.55 65.81 -11.51
C LEU A 12 3.55 64.59 -11.70
N PRO A 13 2.31 64.49 -11.12
CA PRO A 13 1.93 64.22 -9.72
C PRO A 13 0.92 63.04 -9.53
N ILE A 14 0.78 62.59 -8.28
CA ILE A 14 -0.18 61.57 -7.80
C ILE A 14 -1.43 62.27 -7.22
N SER A 15 -2.62 61.76 -7.54
CA SER A 15 -3.93 62.26 -7.07
C SER A 15 -4.42 61.55 -5.79
N PRO A 16 -5.14 62.24 -4.87
CA PRO A 16 -5.44 61.76 -3.52
C PRO A 16 -6.90 61.28 -3.30
N ILE A 17 -7.05 60.45 -2.26
CA ILE A 17 -8.32 59.97 -1.67
C ILE A 17 -8.90 61.06 -0.73
N PRO A 18 -10.22 61.33 -0.72
CA PRO A 18 -10.82 62.31 0.18
C PRO A 18 -11.27 61.74 1.54
N LYS A 19 -11.07 62.54 2.60
CA LYS A 19 -11.64 62.42 3.96
C LYS A 19 -12.94 63.22 4.08
N ARG A 20 -13.92 62.73 4.88
CA ARG A 20 -14.83 63.43 5.84
C ARG A 20 -16.06 62.54 6.09
N ALA A 21 -16.70 62.44 7.25
CA ALA A 21 -16.53 63.03 8.57
C ALA A 21 -17.26 62.16 9.63
N ARG A 22 -16.87 62.32 10.89
CA ARG A 22 -17.47 61.72 12.09
C ARG A 22 -18.89 62.22 12.35
N THR A 23 -19.72 61.41 13.00
CA THR A 23 -20.30 61.67 14.34
C THR A 23 -21.32 60.59 14.69
N CYS A 24 -21.15 59.91 15.83
CA CYS A 24 -22.29 59.58 16.68
C CYS A 24 -21.81 59.42 18.12
N GLU A 25 -22.59 60.05 19.00
CA GLU A 25 -22.29 60.35 20.38
C GLU A 25 -22.49 59.14 21.31
N THR A 26 -21.75 59.18 22.42
CA THR A 26 -21.88 58.33 23.59
C THR A 26 -22.92 58.88 24.57
N ARG A 27 -23.79 58.01 25.10
CA ARG A 27 -24.42 58.04 26.46
C ARG A 27 -25.41 56.86 26.56
N GLY A 28 -25.17 55.83 27.39
CA GLY A 28 -25.61 55.71 28.81
C GLY A 28 -27.00 55.05 28.85
N GLU A 29 -27.35 54.00 29.59
CA GLU A 29 -26.90 53.44 30.87
C GLU A 29 -27.38 51.97 31.06
N ARG A 30 -26.49 51.13 31.62
CA ARG A 30 -26.63 50.16 32.75
C ARG A 30 -27.99 49.46 33.07
N LEU A 31 -28.06 48.11 32.96
CA LEU A 31 -27.97 47.08 34.04
C LEU A 31 -28.61 45.71 33.66
N GLY A 32 -27.83 44.62 33.77
CA GLY A 32 -28.29 43.29 34.25
C GLY A 32 -28.49 42.13 33.25
N GLY A 33 -27.58 41.13 33.26
CA GLY A 33 -27.85 39.75 32.79
C GLY A 33 -26.85 39.17 31.77
N PRO A 34 -26.57 37.85 31.78
CA PRO A 34 -25.46 37.24 31.03
C PRO A 34 -25.70 37.34 29.51
N VAL A 35 -24.70 37.85 28.80
CA VAL A 35 -24.68 37.97 27.34
C VAL A 35 -24.62 36.56 26.75
N ARG A 36 -25.78 36.06 26.30
CA ARG A 36 -25.84 35.10 25.19
C ARG A 36 -25.29 35.82 23.97
N VAL A 37 -24.22 35.29 23.39
CA VAL A 37 -23.79 35.64 22.04
C VAL A 37 -25.02 35.50 21.13
N PRO A 38 -25.46 36.55 20.41
CA PRO A 38 -26.61 36.45 19.54
C PRO A 38 -26.31 35.41 18.47
N ARG A 39 -27.16 34.38 18.38
CA ARG A 39 -27.39 33.68 17.11
C ARG A 39 -27.53 34.75 16.06
N SER A 40 -26.65 34.72 15.05
CA SER A 40 -26.73 35.60 13.90
C SER A 40 -28.18 35.67 13.46
N ILE A 41 -28.70 36.89 13.54
CA ILE A 41 -30.03 37.28 13.12
C ILE A 41 -30.23 36.70 11.73
N GLY A 42 -31.28 35.91 11.59
CA GLY A 42 -31.66 35.30 10.34
C GLY A 42 -31.75 36.35 9.24
N LEU A 43 -30.84 36.26 8.27
CA LEU A 43 -31.25 36.38 6.89
C LEU A 43 -32.16 35.19 6.64
N THR A 44 -33.45 35.38 6.87
CA THR A 44 -34.47 34.44 6.43
C THR A 44 -34.27 34.21 4.94
N ASN A 45 -33.80 33.00 4.59
CA ASN A 45 -33.62 32.40 3.26
C ASN A 45 -34.92 32.35 2.42
N ARG A 46 -35.79 33.38 2.46
CA ARG A 46 -37.02 33.39 1.66
C ARG A 46 -36.75 33.59 0.15
N GLY A 47 -35.55 34.03 -0.23
CA GLY A 47 -35.10 34.05 -1.64
C GLY A 47 -34.34 32.78 -2.06
N LEU A 48 -33.69 32.06 -1.14
CA LEU A 48 -32.75 30.97 -1.43
C LEU A 48 -33.41 29.62 -1.73
N ALA A 49 -34.68 29.46 -1.36
CA ALA A 49 -35.51 28.30 -1.68
C ALA A 49 -35.64 28.00 -3.20
N TYR A 50 -35.26 28.93 -4.07
CA TYR A 50 -35.59 28.91 -5.50
C TYR A 50 -34.35 28.87 -6.43
N GLY A 51 -33.16 28.58 -5.87
CA GLY A 51 -31.83 29.02 -6.32
C GLY A 51 -31.16 28.42 -7.56
N PHE A 52 -31.86 27.77 -8.48
CA PHE A 52 -31.25 27.34 -9.76
C PHE A 52 -31.22 28.44 -10.83
N ASP A 53 -32.07 29.45 -10.69
CA ASP A 53 -32.24 30.56 -11.64
C ASP A 53 -31.88 31.93 -11.02
N LEU A 54 -31.18 31.96 -9.88
CA LEU A 54 -30.73 33.19 -9.21
C LEU A 54 -29.25 33.49 -9.54
N TYR A 55 -28.95 34.76 -9.81
CA TYR A 55 -27.60 35.27 -10.00
C TYR A 55 -26.95 35.45 -8.62
N TYR A 56 -25.87 34.73 -8.35
CA TYR A 56 -25.08 34.93 -7.14
C TYR A 56 -23.99 35.96 -7.43
N ASN A 57 -23.87 36.98 -6.57
CA ASN A 57 -22.80 38.01 -6.60
C ASN A 57 -22.65 38.84 -7.89
N ASP A 58 -23.72 39.10 -8.64
CA ASP A 58 -23.68 39.78 -9.95
C ASP A 58 -22.81 39.06 -11.02
N ASP A 59 -22.34 37.84 -10.75
CA ASP A 59 -21.66 37.01 -11.73
C ASP A 59 -22.69 36.41 -12.70
N PRO A 60 -22.56 36.63 -14.02
CA PRO A 60 -23.45 36.02 -14.99
C PRO A 60 -23.26 34.49 -14.96
N PRO A 61 -24.33 33.69 -15.07
CA PRO A 61 -24.21 32.25 -15.20
C PRO A 61 -23.33 31.94 -16.39
N THR A 62 -22.38 31.02 -16.22
CA THR A 62 -21.51 30.56 -17.29
C THR A 62 -22.37 29.84 -18.33
N LEU A 63 -22.86 30.59 -19.32
CA LEU A 63 -23.60 30.09 -20.47
C LEU A 63 -22.60 29.36 -21.37
N LEU A 64 -22.53 28.04 -21.22
CA LEU A 64 -21.69 27.22 -22.07
C LEU A 64 -22.48 26.83 -23.33
N VAL A 65 -21.94 27.30 -24.46
CA VAL A 65 -22.20 26.84 -25.84
C VAL A 65 -22.22 25.29 -25.87
N PRO A 66 -23.00 24.62 -26.74
CA PRO A 66 -23.17 23.16 -26.73
C PRO A 66 -21.85 22.43 -26.49
N CYS A 67 -21.69 21.86 -25.30
CA CYS A 67 -20.42 21.27 -24.91
C CYS A 67 -20.18 19.99 -25.71
N THR A 68 -19.25 20.05 -26.67
CA THR A 68 -18.41 18.88 -26.96
C THR A 68 -17.62 18.58 -25.68
N TRP A 69 -17.55 17.30 -25.32
CA TRP A 69 -17.28 16.72 -23.99
C TRP A 69 -16.01 17.15 -23.23
N SER A 70 -15.17 18.03 -23.78
CA SER A 70 -13.75 18.18 -23.42
C SER A 70 -13.33 19.42 -22.62
N LYS A 71 -14.26 20.29 -22.17
CA LYS A 71 -13.88 21.50 -21.40
C LYS A 71 -14.47 21.61 -19.99
N ASN A 72 -15.42 20.75 -19.61
CA ASN A 72 -16.11 20.79 -18.30
C ASN A 72 -16.54 19.39 -17.83
N TYR A 73 -15.65 18.41 -17.99
CA TYR A 73 -15.95 17.01 -17.72
C TYR A 73 -16.44 16.76 -16.28
N GLY A 74 -15.78 17.37 -15.28
CA GLY A 74 -16.17 17.28 -13.87
C GLY A 74 -17.60 17.78 -13.61
N ILE A 75 -18.00 18.91 -14.18
CA ILE A 75 -19.36 19.46 -14.02
C ILE A 75 -20.41 18.53 -14.65
N GLY A 76 -20.09 17.97 -15.82
CA GLY A 76 -20.92 16.95 -16.47
C GLY A 76 -21.08 15.70 -15.60
N LEU A 77 -20.00 15.27 -14.92
CA LEU A 77 -20.02 14.16 -13.98
C LEU A 77 -20.95 14.44 -12.79
N TYR A 78 -20.85 15.62 -12.17
CA TYR A 78 -21.74 16.03 -11.06
C TYR A 78 -23.22 16.04 -11.47
N GLY A 79 -23.52 16.57 -12.67
CA GLY A 79 -24.87 16.57 -13.22
C GLY A 79 -25.44 15.16 -13.45
N ARG A 80 -24.61 14.24 -13.96
CA ARG A 80 -24.97 12.83 -14.17
C ARG A 80 -25.24 12.10 -12.86
N ILE A 81 -24.46 12.37 -11.81
CA ILE A 81 -24.67 11.80 -10.48
C ILE A 81 -26.01 12.28 -9.89
N GLY A 82 -26.32 13.56 -10.02
CA GLY A 82 -27.62 14.11 -9.61
C GLY A 82 -28.80 13.47 -10.36
N LEU A 83 -28.66 13.30 -11.67
CA LEU A 83 -29.65 12.61 -12.50
C LEU A 83 -29.82 11.14 -12.07
N GLN A 84 -28.73 10.47 -11.72
CA GLN A 84 -28.77 9.10 -11.24
C GLN A 84 -29.45 8.98 -9.88
N CYS A 85 -29.23 9.93 -8.96
CA CYS A 85 -29.99 10.01 -7.70
C CYS A 85 -31.50 10.06 -7.97
N TYR A 86 -31.93 10.89 -8.93
CA TYR A 86 -33.35 10.97 -9.32
C TYR A 86 -33.87 9.63 -9.89
N ASN A 87 -33.11 9.01 -10.80
CA ASN A 87 -33.47 7.74 -11.42
C ASN A 87 -33.67 6.64 -10.37
N LEU A 88 -32.77 6.54 -9.39
CA LEU A 88 -32.87 5.58 -8.30
C LEU A 88 -34.13 5.82 -7.46
N GLN A 89 -34.40 7.06 -7.05
CA GLN A 89 -35.54 7.36 -6.18
C GLN A 89 -36.90 7.32 -6.88
N LYS A 90 -36.95 7.55 -8.19
CA LYS A 90 -38.20 7.59 -8.98
C LYS A 90 -38.43 6.35 -9.85
N GLY A 91 -37.46 5.45 -9.94
CA GLY A 91 -37.51 4.30 -10.85
C GLY A 91 -37.52 4.71 -12.32
N THR A 92 -36.91 5.84 -12.67
CA THR A 92 -36.81 6.34 -14.05
C THR A 92 -35.47 5.95 -14.68
N ASN A 93 -35.34 6.10 -16.00
CA ASN A 93 -34.11 5.80 -16.73
C ASN A 93 -33.65 6.99 -17.61
N LEU A 94 -33.75 8.21 -17.07
CA LEU A 94 -33.39 9.42 -17.80
C LEU A 94 -31.88 9.44 -18.08
N LYS A 95 -31.50 9.77 -19.30
CA LYS A 95 -30.10 9.84 -19.76
C LYS A 95 -29.66 11.29 -19.94
N PHE A 96 -28.46 11.61 -19.48
CA PHE A 96 -27.87 12.93 -19.69
C PHE A 96 -27.71 13.23 -21.18
N LYS A 97 -28.12 14.42 -21.60
CA LYS A 97 -28.00 14.88 -23.00
C LYS A 97 -26.99 16.00 -23.16
N ARG A 98 -27.15 17.09 -22.41
CA ARG A 98 -26.23 18.23 -22.43
C ARG A 98 -26.36 19.09 -21.17
N LEU A 99 -25.29 19.78 -20.82
CA LEU A 99 -25.30 20.80 -19.78
C LEU A 99 -25.92 22.09 -20.35
N GLU A 100 -26.88 22.70 -19.65
CA GLU A 100 -27.45 24.00 -20.04
C GLU A 100 -26.73 25.15 -19.33
N LYS A 101 -26.58 25.04 -18.01
CA LYS A 101 -25.90 26.04 -17.18
C LYS A 101 -25.49 25.45 -15.84
N HIS A 102 -24.54 26.11 -15.19
CA HIS A 102 -24.25 25.87 -13.78
C HIS A 102 -23.93 27.19 -13.08
N SER A 103 -24.08 27.19 -11.76
CA SER A 103 -23.66 28.29 -10.89
C SER A 103 -22.98 27.69 -9.66
N THR A 104 -21.96 28.37 -9.17
CA THR A 104 -21.19 27.94 -8.00
C THR A 104 -21.49 28.85 -6.82
N LYS A 105 -21.49 28.29 -5.62
CA LYS A 105 -21.59 29.02 -4.37
C LYS A 105 -20.58 28.45 -3.40
N ASP A 106 -19.64 29.28 -3.00
CA ASP A 106 -18.70 28.94 -1.93
C ASP A 106 -19.43 29.05 -0.58
N THR A 107 -19.65 27.91 0.05
CA THR A 107 -20.14 27.79 1.43
C THR A 107 -19.09 27.03 2.24
N SER A 108 -19.45 26.44 3.40
CA SER A 108 -18.57 25.49 4.10
C SER A 108 -18.20 24.25 3.26
N PHE A 109 -18.96 24.00 2.17
CA PHE A 109 -18.64 23.06 1.10
C PHE A 109 -18.73 23.75 -0.27
N PHE A 110 -18.06 23.22 -1.30
CA PHE A 110 -18.21 23.74 -2.67
C PHE A 110 -19.56 23.28 -3.24
N SER A 111 -20.52 24.19 -3.40
CA SER A 111 -21.87 23.88 -3.88
C SER A 111 -22.05 24.31 -5.33
N LEU A 112 -22.46 23.37 -6.20
CA LEU A 112 -22.85 23.64 -7.57
C LEU A 112 -24.35 23.47 -7.78
N TYR A 113 -24.96 24.41 -8.48
CA TYR A 113 -26.35 24.38 -8.94
C TYR A 113 -26.34 24.14 -10.44
N ILE A 114 -26.74 22.95 -10.87
CA ILE A 114 -26.58 22.50 -12.24
C ILE A 114 -27.95 22.38 -12.90
N THR A 115 -28.10 22.92 -14.12
CA THR A 115 -29.23 22.66 -15.00
C THR A 115 -28.74 21.97 -16.27
N LEU A 116 -29.40 20.87 -16.65
CA LEU A 116 -29.04 20.03 -17.79
C LEU A 116 -30.29 19.54 -18.53
N GLU A 117 -30.14 19.12 -19.77
CA GLU A 117 -31.16 18.37 -20.50
C GLU A 117 -30.97 16.87 -20.26
N ALA A 118 -32.07 16.19 -19.93
CA ALA A 118 -32.13 14.74 -19.83
C ALA A 118 -33.15 14.18 -20.84
N THR A 119 -32.82 13.05 -21.46
CA THR A 119 -33.67 12.37 -22.43
C THR A 119 -34.21 11.10 -21.81
N ASP A 120 -35.50 10.85 -21.98
CA ASP A 120 -36.09 9.54 -21.71
C ASP A 120 -35.84 8.62 -22.92
N PRO A 121 -35.03 7.56 -22.79
CA PRO A 121 -34.73 6.67 -23.90
C PRO A 121 -35.94 5.88 -24.39
N ALA A 122 -36.98 5.69 -23.55
CA ALA A 122 -38.19 4.96 -23.95
C ALA A 122 -39.09 5.78 -24.87
N THR A 123 -39.14 7.10 -24.67
CA THR A 123 -40.04 8.00 -25.43
C THR A 123 -39.32 8.95 -26.37
N GLY A 124 -38.01 9.10 -26.23
CA GLY A 124 -37.21 10.14 -26.90
C GLY A 124 -37.47 11.55 -26.37
N SER A 125 -38.31 11.71 -25.35
CA SER A 125 -38.69 13.01 -24.80
C SER A 125 -37.52 13.65 -24.06
N VAL A 126 -37.35 14.96 -24.22
CA VAL A 126 -36.30 15.73 -23.55
C VAL A 126 -36.93 16.61 -22.47
N CYS A 127 -36.34 16.61 -21.28
CA CYS A 127 -36.76 17.46 -20.17
C CYS A 127 -35.56 18.24 -19.60
N SER A 128 -35.83 19.42 -19.05
CA SER A 128 -34.84 20.18 -18.28
C SER A 128 -34.81 19.64 -16.86
N PHE A 129 -33.62 19.37 -16.35
CA PHE A 129 -33.35 18.75 -15.06
C PHE A 129 -32.43 19.63 -14.23
N GLN A 130 -32.66 19.68 -12.93
CA GLN A 130 -31.92 20.52 -11.98
C GLN A 130 -31.37 19.66 -10.85
N THR A 131 -30.09 19.85 -10.51
CA THR A 131 -29.45 19.19 -9.38
C THR A 131 -28.51 20.11 -8.59
N GLN A 132 -28.63 20.07 -7.27
CA GLN A 132 -27.69 20.73 -6.36
C GLN A 132 -26.67 19.69 -5.89
N PHE A 133 -25.40 19.99 -6.12
CA PHE A 133 -24.29 19.11 -5.82
C PHE A 133 -23.33 19.78 -4.84
N GLY A 134 -22.89 19.06 -3.81
CA GLY A 134 -21.91 19.51 -2.84
C GLY A 134 -20.65 18.65 -2.90
N ASP A 135 -19.48 19.28 -2.99
CA ASP A 135 -18.20 18.62 -2.80
C ASP A 135 -17.64 18.98 -1.41
N ALA A 136 -17.56 17.98 -0.53
CA ALA A 136 -17.05 18.15 0.82
C ALA A 136 -15.57 17.83 0.97
N GLY A 137 -14.85 17.71 -0.14
CA GLY A 137 -13.41 17.48 -0.13
C GLY A 137 -13.05 16.06 0.27
N ARG A 138 -11.93 15.94 0.98
CA ARG A 138 -11.37 14.68 1.50
C ARG A 138 -11.78 14.53 2.96
N ARG A 139 -12.34 13.38 3.34
CA ARG A 139 -12.57 13.01 4.75
C ARG A 139 -11.55 11.94 5.16
N ILE A 140 -10.30 12.38 5.37
CA ILE A 140 -9.14 11.50 5.61
C ILE A 140 -9.36 10.58 6.82
N SER A 141 -9.97 11.08 7.90
CA SER A 141 -10.29 10.29 9.10
C SER A 141 -11.29 9.17 8.86
N LEU A 142 -12.08 9.24 7.79
CA LEU A 142 -13.03 8.22 7.35
C LEU A 142 -12.50 7.42 6.14
N GLY A 143 -11.28 7.65 5.68
CA GLY A 143 -10.70 6.94 4.53
C GLY A 143 -11.33 7.26 3.17
N ALA A 144 -12.10 8.35 3.07
CA ALA A 144 -12.72 8.80 1.82
C ALA A 144 -11.91 9.93 1.16
N ARG A 145 -11.45 9.71 -0.07
CA ARG A 145 -10.72 10.69 -0.91
C ARG A 145 -11.68 11.69 -1.57
N ILE A 146 -12.91 11.25 -1.82
CA ILE A 146 -13.99 12.10 -2.27
C ILE A 146 -15.20 11.82 -1.39
N THR A 147 -15.82 12.89 -0.88
CA THR A 147 -17.16 12.86 -0.30
C THR A 147 -18.03 13.85 -1.05
N TRP A 148 -18.99 13.32 -1.81
CA TRP A 148 -19.91 14.10 -2.64
C TRP A 148 -21.34 13.94 -2.17
N PHE A 149 -22.10 15.02 -2.29
CA PHE A 149 -23.50 15.08 -1.92
C PHE A 149 -24.32 15.55 -3.12
N THR A 150 -25.43 14.87 -3.37
CA THR A 150 -26.57 15.44 -4.07
C THR A 150 -27.53 15.90 -2.99
N LEU A 151 -27.94 17.17 -3.03
CA LEU A 151 -28.88 17.78 -2.06
C LEU A 151 -30.21 18.14 -2.72
N ALA A 152 -30.28 18.06 -4.04
CA ALA A 152 -31.52 18.23 -4.78
C ALA A 152 -31.39 17.55 -6.13
N SER A 153 -32.45 16.88 -6.57
CA SER A 153 -32.56 16.32 -7.91
C SER A 153 -34.01 16.35 -8.37
N ARG A 154 -34.31 17.10 -9.45
CA ARG A 154 -35.68 17.27 -9.94
C ARG A 154 -35.76 17.62 -11.42
N ILE A 155 -36.85 17.21 -12.07
CA ILE A 155 -37.27 17.79 -13.34
C ILE A 155 -37.71 19.25 -13.08
N LYS A 156 -37.22 20.19 -13.89
CA LYS A 156 -37.54 21.61 -13.76
C LYS A 156 -39.05 21.82 -13.96
N GLN A 157 -39.76 22.20 -12.89
CA GLN A 157 -41.16 22.61 -12.93
C GLN A 157 -41.26 24.14 -12.91
N ILE A 158 -42.34 24.70 -13.48
CA ILE A 158 -42.61 26.15 -13.52
C ILE A 158 -42.86 26.73 -12.11
N TYR A 159 -43.23 25.90 -11.14
CA TYR A 159 -43.53 26.33 -9.76
C TYR A 159 -42.32 26.13 -8.83
N ASN A 160 -41.78 27.26 -8.40
CA ASN A 160 -40.70 27.41 -7.44
C ASN A 160 -41.06 26.77 -6.08
N ARG A 161 -40.56 25.55 -5.81
CA ARG A 161 -40.62 24.91 -4.47
C ARG A 161 -39.25 24.98 -3.78
N PRO A 162 -39.22 25.22 -2.45
CA PRO A 162 -38.01 25.14 -1.64
C PRO A 162 -37.29 23.80 -1.80
N ILE A 163 -35.97 23.86 -1.80
CA ILE A 163 -35.07 22.72 -1.67
C ILE A 163 -34.73 22.59 -0.19
N ASP A 164 -34.78 21.37 0.36
CA ASP A 164 -34.12 21.06 1.62
C ASP A 164 -32.66 20.80 1.27
N ASP A 165 -31.77 21.72 1.60
CA ASP A 165 -30.35 21.66 1.25
C ASP A 165 -29.48 21.17 2.41
N VAL A 166 -30.09 20.57 3.44
CA VAL A 166 -29.42 20.13 4.65
C VAL A 166 -29.28 18.61 4.67
N TRP A 167 -28.05 18.13 4.52
CA TRP A 167 -27.71 16.73 4.77
C TRP A 167 -27.75 16.44 6.28
N ASP A 168 -28.46 15.40 6.68
CA ASP A 168 -28.60 15.00 8.09
C ASP A 168 -28.01 13.59 8.31
N GLU A 169 -26.79 13.54 8.85
CA GLU A 169 -26.06 12.28 9.14
C GLU A 169 -26.69 11.49 10.30
N ASP A 170 -27.50 12.14 11.14
CA ASP A 170 -28.13 11.55 12.33
C ASP A 170 -29.55 11.02 12.04
N THR A 171 -30.01 11.13 10.79
CA THR A 171 -31.32 10.63 10.35
C THR A 171 -31.39 9.09 10.48
N PRO A 172 -32.54 8.51 10.86
CA PRO A 172 -32.72 7.05 10.90
C PRO A 172 -32.55 6.33 9.55
N GLY A 173 -32.46 7.08 8.44
CA GLY A 173 -32.31 6.54 7.08
C GLY A 173 -30.93 5.92 6.79
N ILE A 174 -29.90 6.24 7.58
CA ILE A 174 -28.55 5.67 7.42
C ILE A 174 -28.22 4.80 8.64
N ASN A 175 -28.06 3.50 8.41
CA ASN A 175 -27.64 2.56 9.46
C ASN A 175 -26.22 2.87 9.96
N GLU A 176 -25.95 2.67 11.25
CA GLU A 176 -24.61 2.82 11.86
C GLU A 176 -23.52 2.01 11.14
N PHE A 177 -23.88 0.88 10.52
CA PHE A 177 -22.99 0.10 9.65
C PHE A 177 -22.33 0.94 8.54
N TYR A 178 -23.04 1.92 7.98
CA TYR A 178 -22.54 2.79 6.91
C TYR A 178 -21.85 4.06 7.43
N LYS A 179 -21.88 4.34 8.75
CA LYS A 179 -21.27 5.53 9.36
C LYS A 179 -19.84 5.32 9.87
N VAL A 180 -19.28 4.12 9.64
CA VAL A 180 -17.90 3.77 9.99
C VAL A 180 -16.92 4.23 8.91
N PRO A 181 -15.60 4.29 9.16
CA PRO A 181 -14.60 4.54 8.11
C PRO A 181 -14.79 3.62 6.88
N MET A 182 -14.46 4.12 5.70
CA MET A 182 -14.55 3.39 4.43
C MET A 182 -13.92 2.01 4.55
N PRO A 183 -14.62 0.93 4.14
CA PRO A 183 -14.04 -0.39 4.25
C PRO A 183 -12.89 -0.53 3.24
N LYS A 184 -11.99 -1.45 3.54
CA LYS A 184 -10.98 -1.90 2.60
C LYS A 184 -11.62 -2.79 1.53
N TRP A 185 -10.91 -3.02 0.45
CA TRP A 185 -11.28 -4.01 -0.56
C TRP A 185 -11.64 -5.35 0.11
N PHE A 186 -12.71 -6.00 -0.34
CA PHE A 186 -13.17 -7.27 0.25
C PHE A 186 -12.14 -8.39 -0.02
N SER A 187 -12.08 -9.38 0.87
CA SER A 187 -11.26 -10.59 0.68
C SER A 187 -12.03 -11.63 -0.11
N ASP A 188 -11.38 -12.41 -0.98
CA ASP A 188 -12.03 -13.49 -1.75
C ASP A 188 -12.70 -14.55 -0.87
N GLU A 189 -12.21 -14.74 0.36
CA GLU A 189 -12.83 -15.65 1.35
C GLU A 189 -14.20 -15.13 1.86
N ALA A 190 -14.54 -13.86 1.61
CA ALA A 190 -15.84 -13.28 1.96
C ALA A 190 -16.93 -13.58 0.92
N LEU A 191 -16.53 -14.05 -0.27
CA LEU A 191 -17.39 -14.43 -1.39
C LEU A 191 -17.79 -15.91 -1.38
N GLU A 192 -17.89 -16.54 -0.20
CA GLU A 192 -18.43 -17.89 -0.10
C GLU A 192 -19.82 -17.96 -0.79
N PRO A 193 -20.14 -19.04 -1.53
CA PRO A 193 -21.37 -19.14 -2.32
C PRO A 193 -22.67 -18.87 -1.56
N ASP A 194 -22.67 -19.07 -0.23
CA ASP A 194 -23.83 -18.88 0.65
C ASP A 194 -23.84 -17.53 1.41
N SER A 195 -22.88 -16.64 1.12
CA SER A 195 -22.75 -15.35 1.78
C SER A 195 -23.86 -14.38 1.32
N LYS A 196 -24.97 -14.33 2.08
CA LYS A 196 -26.07 -13.36 1.87
C LYS A 196 -25.65 -11.89 1.94
N LYS A 197 -24.43 -11.63 2.39
CA LYS A 197 -23.85 -10.31 2.58
C LYS A 197 -23.43 -9.66 1.26
N TYR A 198 -22.87 -10.44 0.34
CA TYR A 198 -22.28 -9.97 -0.91
C TYR A 198 -23.10 -10.39 -2.13
N TYR A 199 -23.10 -9.55 -3.16
CA TYR A 199 -23.58 -9.91 -4.49
C TYR A 199 -22.50 -9.60 -5.53
N VAL A 200 -22.04 -10.65 -6.21
CA VAL A 200 -21.12 -10.52 -7.35
C VAL A 200 -21.97 -10.28 -8.59
N VAL A 201 -21.82 -9.12 -9.22
CA VAL A 201 -22.64 -8.72 -10.35
C VAL A 201 -22.20 -9.50 -11.60
N PRO A 202 -23.09 -10.29 -12.23
CA PRO A 202 -22.76 -11.00 -13.46
C PRO A 202 -22.42 -10.04 -14.61
N GLU A 203 -21.56 -10.48 -15.53
CA GLU A 203 -21.13 -9.66 -16.68
C GLU A 203 -22.30 -9.14 -17.53
N SER A 204 -23.37 -9.94 -17.68
CA SER A 204 -24.60 -9.51 -18.35
C SER A 204 -25.26 -8.30 -17.67
N GLU A 205 -25.24 -8.24 -16.34
CA GLU A 205 -25.85 -7.15 -15.57
C GLU A 205 -24.95 -5.91 -15.51
N LEU A 206 -23.63 -6.04 -15.71
CA LEU A 206 -22.71 -4.90 -15.76
C LEU A 206 -23.05 -3.96 -16.92
N HIS A 207 -23.44 -4.51 -18.07
CA HIS A 207 -23.83 -3.73 -19.25
C HIS A 207 -25.24 -3.16 -19.16
N ASP A 208 -26.15 -3.86 -18.48
CA ASP A 208 -27.53 -3.41 -18.29
C ASP A 208 -27.64 -2.25 -17.28
N ASN A 209 -26.63 -2.07 -16.42
CA ASN A 209 -26.56 -1.03 -15.40
C ASN A 209 -25.51 0.03 -15.75
N ASP A 210 -25.82 0.90 -16.71
CA ASP A 210 -24.91 1.96 -17.17
C ASP A 210 -24.45 2.92 -16.05
N TRP A 211 -25.20 3.04 -14.96
CA TRP A 211 -24.81 3.80 -13.78
C TRP A 211 -23.63 3.18 -13.00
N LEU A 212 -23.33 1.88 -13.16
CA LEU A 212 -22.11 1.27 -12.63
C LEU A 212 -20.87 1.82 -13.36
N GLN A 213 -20.98 2.08 -14.67
CA GLN A 213 -19.95 2.78 -15.42
C GLN A 213 -19.77 4.21 -14.92
N LEU A 214 -20.87 4.88 -14.56
CA LEU A 214 -20.79 6.20 -13.93
C LEU A 214 -20.05 6.15 -12.59
N LEU A 215 -20.28 5.15 -11.73
CA LEU A 215 -19.50 5.00 -10.48
C LEU A 215 -18.02 4.72 -10.74
N MET A 216 -17.69 3.94 -11.77
CA MET A 216 -16.31 3.72 -12.23
C MET A 216 -15.66 5.04 -12.69
N GLU A 217 -16.36 5.86 -13.48
CA GLU A 217 -15.86 7.18 -13.88
C GLU A 217 -15.58 8.08 -12.67
N VAL A 218 -16.43 8.04 -11.65
CA VAL A 218 -16.22 8.77 -10.39
C VAL A 218 -15.01 8.25 -9.63
N ALA A 219 -14.86 6.93 -9.53
CA ALA A 219 -13.70 6.29 -8.90
C ALA A 219 -12.40 6.72 -9.60
N PHE A 220 -12.38 6.72 -10.92
CA PHE A 220 -11.24 7.16 -11.70
C PHE A 220 -11.00 8.68 -11.59
N PHE A 221 -12.04 9.50 -11.57
CA PHE A 221 -11.94 10.93 -11.28
C PHE A 221 -11.29 11.19 -9.91
N SER A 222 -11.57 10.33 -8.92
CA SER A 222 -10.89 10.35 -7.63
C SER A 222 -9.42 9.94 -7.71
N LYS A 223 -9.06 8.96 -8.55
CA LYS A 223 -7.66 8.53 -8.77
C LYS A 223 -6.84 9.63 -9.43
N ALA A 224 -7.40 10.31 -10.42
CA ALA A 224 -6.78 11.39 -11.19
C ALA A 224 -6.78 12.76 -10.45
N ASP A 225 -6.91 12.76 -9.12
CA ASP A 225 -6.89 13.98 -8.28
C ASP A 225 -7.84 15.10 -8.73
N ARG A 226 -9.00 14.72 -9.28
CA ARG A 226 -10.02 15.67 -9.78
C ARG A 226 -9.53 16.51 -10.98
N CYS A 227 -8.43 16.12 -11.61
CA CYS A 227 -7.81 16.78 -12.76
C CYS A 227 -8.05 15.97 -14.04
N LEU A 228 -9.30 15.92 -14.50
CA LEU A 228 -9.66 15.32 -15.79
C LEU A 228 -10.39 16.33 -16.67
N ASP A 229 -9.73 16.73 -17.76
CA ASP A 229 -10.30 17.65 -18.74
C ASP A 229 -11.08 16.93 -19.85
N ALA A 230 -10.88 15.62 -20.00
CA ALA A 230 -11.54 14.80 -21.03
C ALA A 230 -11.86 13.38 -20.55
N TYR A 231 -12.77 12.72 -21.27
CA TYR A 231 -13.10 11.31 -21.07
C TYR A 231 -11.91 10.41 -21.44
N LEU A 232 -11.61 9.42 -20.60
CA LEU A 232 -10.61 8.40 -20.86
C LEU A 232 -11.29 7.04 -21.09
N PRO A 233 -10.71 6.16 -21.93
CA PRO A 233 -11.29 4.85 -22.21
C PRO A 233 -11.15 3.94 -20.99
N LEU A 234 -12.22 3.82 -20.21
CA LEU A 234 -12.30 2.95 -19.03
C LEU A 234 -13.09 1.68 -19.36
N GLU A 235 -12.58 0.54 -18.91
CA GLU A 235 -13.22 -0.77 -19.06
C GLU A 235 -13.59 -1.33 -17.67
N LEU A 236 -14.88 -1.51 -17.41
CA LEU A 236 -15.38 -2.09 -16.16
C LEU A 236 -15.11 -3.61 -16.14
N LYS A 237 -14.41 -4.11 -15.12
CA LYS A 237 -14.02 -5.53 -15.02
C LYS A 237 -14.92 -6.33 -14.10
N ASN A 238 -15.10 -5.87 -12.85
CA ASN A 238 -15.92 -6.58 -11.87
C ASN A 238 -16.56 -5.59 -10.89
N VAL A 239 -17.78 -5.92 -10.43
CA VAL A 239 -18.48 -5.20 -9.37
C VAL A 239 -19.01 -6.18 -8.35
N VAL A 240 -18.69 -5.93 -7.08
CA VAL A 240 -19.29 -6.61 -5.94
C VAL A 240 -20.04 -5.61 -5.07
N VAL A 241 -21.23 -5.97 -4.63
CA VAL A 241 -22.11 -5.13 -3.79
C VAL A 241 -22.24 -5.73 -2.41
N GLU A 242 -22.00 -4.92 -1.37
CA GLU A 242 -22.23 -5.25 0.03
C GLU A 242 -23.33 -4.35 0.60
N THR A 243 -24.25 -4.97 1.33
CA THR A 243 -25.33 -4.28 2.06
C THR A 243 -25.48 -4.89 3.45
N PHE A 244 -25.92 -4.07 4.40
CA PHE A 244 -26.28 -4.50 5.75
C PHE A 244 -27.58 -5.33 5.74
N GLU A 245 -28.51 -4.96 4.86
CA GLU A 245 -29.83 -5.55 4.76
C GLU A 245 -29.77 -6.96 4.13
N ASP A 246 -30.39 -7.94 4.79
CA ASP A 246 -30.64 -9.27 4.24
C ASP A 246 -31.82 -9.17 3.26
N TYR A 247 -31.54 -8.98 1.98
CA TYR A 247 -32.56 -8.99 0.93
C TYR A 247 -33.19 -10.39 0.81
N THR A 248 -34.52 -10.47 0.91
CA THR A 248 -35.26 -11.72 1.13
C THR A 248 -35.64 -12.49 -0.15
N THR A 249 -35.49 -11.87 -1.33
CA THR A 249 -36.03 -12.37 -2.60
C THR A 249 -34.95 -12.69 -3.64
N GLU A 250 -34.20 -11.70 -4.13
CA GLU A 250 -33.13 -11.91 -5.13
C GLU A 250 -31.86 -11.11 -4.80
N PRO A 251 -30.65 -11.70 -4.93
CA PRO A 251 -29.40 -10.99 -4.67
C PRO A 251 -29.19 -9.71 -5.52
N SER A 252 -29.73 -9.68 -6.74
CA SER A 252 -29.69 -8.54 -7.66
C SER A 252 -30.37 -7.28 -7.11
N GLU A 253 -31.30 -7.41 -6.16
CA GLU A 253 -31.96 -6.28 -5.51
C GLU A 253 -30.98 -5.40 -4.72
N LYS A 254 -29.83 -5.93 -4.29
CA LYS A 254 -28.77 -5.16 -3.63
C LYS A 254 -28.25 -4.00 -4.50
N LEU A 255 -28.33 -4.10 -5.83
CA LEU A 255 -27.98 -3.00 -6.74
C LEU A 255 -28.90 -1.78 -6.58
N LYS A 256 -30.14 -1.99 -6.15
CA LYS A 256 -31.17 -0.96 -5.98
C LYS A 256 -31.27 -0.44 -4.54
N ALA A 257 -30.46 -0.98 -3.63
CA ALA A 257 -30.41 -0.57 -2.23
C ALA A 257 -30.16 0.93 -2.07
N ASP A 258 -30.87 1.59 -1.16
CA ASP A 258 -30.65 3.01 -0.84
C ASP A 258 -29.23 3.23 -0.27
N ASN A 259 -28.79 2.31 0.58
CA ASN A 259 -27.46 2.27 1.17
C ASN A 259 -26.72 1.02 0.71
N ALA A 260 -25.53 1.16 0.15
CA ALA A 260 -24.71 0.04 -0.33
C ALA A 260 -23.24 0.42 -0.46
N ILE A 261 -22.38 -0.59 -0.43
CA ILE A 261 -20.94 -0.46 -0.67
C ILE A 261 -20.61 -1.24 -1.94
N PHE A 262 -20.04 -0.55 -2.91
CA PHE A 262 -19.65 -1.08 -4.21
C PHE A 262 -18.14 -1.23 -4.27
N TYR A 263 -17.69 -2.40 -4.68
CA TYR A 263 -16.29 -2.72 -4.92
C TYR A 263 -16.10 -2.88 -6.41
N ILE A 264 -15.41 -1.93 -7.02
CA ILE A 264 -15.33 -1.76 -8.47
C ILE A 264 -13.89 -1.98 -8.92
N SER A 265 -13.66 -2.95 -9.80
CA SER A 265 -12.40 -3.10 -10.52
C SER A 265 -12.58 -2.70 -11.99
N TYR A 266 -11.60 -1.99 -12.53
CA TYR A 266 -11.68 -1.41 -13.86
C TYR A 266 -10.29 -1.13 -14.42
N LYS A 267 -10.18 -1.06 -15.75
CA LYS A 267 -8.93 -0.81 -16.46
C LYS A 267 -8.98 0.53 -17.18
N CYS A 268 -7.88 1.29 -17.13
CA CYS A 268 -7.72 2.47 -17.99
C CYS A 268 -6.94 2.08 -19.25
N CYS A 269 -7.62 2.06 -20.40
CA CYS A 269 -7.08 1.63 -21.69
C CYS A 269 -6.42 2.79 -22.48
N SER A 270 -5.93 3.81 -21.77
CA SER A 270 -5.19 4.94 -22.36
C SER A 270 -3.78 4.52 -22.82
N ASP A 271 -3.05 5.43 -23.47
CA ASP A 271 -1.66 5.20 -23.88
C ASP A 271 -0.82 4.68 -22.68
N PRO A 272 -0.07 3.57 -22.83
CA PRO A 272 0.76 3.00 -21.77
C PRO A 272 1.78 3.95 -21.14
N SER A 273 2.13 5.04 -21.83
CA SER A 273 3.00 6.11 -21.30
C SER A 273 2.32 6.98 -20.23
N THR A 274 1.00 6.87 -20.07
CA THR A 274 0.24 7.62 -19.06
C THR A 274 0.34 6.91 -17.70
N PRO A 275 0.72 7.58 -16.59
CA PRO A 275 0.87 6.95 -15.27
C PRO A 275 -0.40 6.30 -14.70
N LEU A 276 -1.55 6.55 -15.32
CA LEU A 276 -2.86 6.03 -14.92
C LEU A 276 -3.31 4.82 -15.76
N ALA A 277 -2.53 4.37 -16.75
CA ALA A 277 -2.84 3.24 -17.62
C ALA A 277 -2.53 1.90 -16.93
N ASP A 278 -3.40 1.46 -16.04
CA ASP A 278 -3.31 0.15 -15.37
C ASP A 278 -4.71 -0.34 -14.94
N ASP A 279 -4.77 -1.52 -14.33
CA ASP A 279 -5.91 -2.01 -13.57
C ASP A 279 -6.03 -1.28 -12.23
N HIS A 280 -7.23 -0.85 -11.92
CA HIS A 280 -7.56 -0.05 -10.73
C HIS A 280 -8.66 -0.72 -9.93
N ARG A 281 -8.66 -0.42 -8.63
CA ARG A 281 -9.68 -0.84 -7.68
C ARG A 281 -10.18 0.35 -6.88
N ALA A 282 -11.48 0.41 -6.65
CA ALA A 282 -12.10 1.44 -5.82
C ALA A 282 -13.27 0.89 -5.02
N VAL A 283 -13.39 1.37 -3.78
CA VAL A 283 -14.54 1.16 -2.91
C VAL A 283 -15.38 2.43 -2.93
N VAL A 284 -16.65 2.30 -3.31
CA VAL A 284 -17.61 3.40 -3.36
C VAL A 284 -18.74 3.09 -2.39
N ARG A 285 -18.91 3.89 -1.35
CA ARG A 285 -20.09 3.80 -0.47
C ARG A 285 -21.13 4.81 -0.94
N LYS A 286 -22.34 4.32 -1.17
CA LYS A 286 -23.53 5.12 -1.47
C LYS A 286 -24.45 5.09 -0.27
N THR A 287 -24.90 6.25 0.18
CA THR A 287 -25.93 6.36 1.24
C THR A 287 -27.01 7.36 0.87
N MET A 288 -28.23 7.14 1.37
CA MET A 288 -29.36 8.05 1.24
C MET A 288 -29.99 8.27 2.61
N ASP A 289 -30.20 9.53 3.00
CA ASP A 289 -30.76 9.92 4.31
C ASP A 289 -32.30 9.82 4.36
N GLY A 290 -32.93 9.41 3.26
CA GLY A 290 -34.39 9.31 3.09
C GLY A 290 -35.05 10.59 2.60
N LYS A 291 -34.30 11.69 2.40
CA LYS A 291 -34.84 12.93 1.82
C LYS A 291 -34.86 12.87 0.28
N PRO A 292 -35.88 13.46 -0.38
CA PRO A 292 -35.94 13.48 -1.84
C PRO A 292 -34.77 14.25 -2.48
N GLY A 293 -34.10 13.62 -3.44
CA GLY A 293 -32.94 14.18 -4.13
C GLY A 293 -31.64 14.15 -3.33
N HIS A 294 -31.62 13.47 -2.18
CA HIS A 294 -30.44 13.33 -1.34
C HIS A 294 -29.70 12.01 -1.61
N MET A 295 -28.40 12.12 -1.86
CA MET A 295 -27.50 10.97 -1.98
C MET A 295 -26.07 11.38 -1.63
N CYS A 296 -25.37 10.59 -0.83
CA CYS A 296 -23.95 10.76 -0.56
C CYS A 296 -23.15 9.65 -1.24
N LEU A 297 -22.01 10.03 -1.82
CA LEU A 297 -21.01 9.12 -2.37
C LEU A 297 -19.67 9.36 -1.69
N GLU A 298 -19.13 8.32 -1.06
CA GLU A 298 -17.80 8.29 -0.49
C GLU A 298 -16.92 7.33 -1.31
N ILE A 299 -15.76 7.80 -1.78
CA ILE A 299 -14.85 7.00 -2.61
C ILE A 299 -13.51 6.80 -1.91
N ASN A 300 -13.09 5.54 -1.82
CA ASN A 300 -11.73 5.13 -1.47
C ASN A 300 -11.10 4.41 -2.67
N ALA A 301 -10.06 5.01 -3.24
CA ALA A 301 -9.33 4.45 -4.36
C ALA A 301 -7.82 4.35 -4.07
N ARG A 302 -7.37 4.10 -2.83
CA ARG A 302 -5.92 4.02 -2.51
C ARG A 302 -5.47 2.75 -1.79
N GLY A 303 -6.31 1.71 -1.78
CA GLY A 303 -6.09 0.52 -0.96
C GLY A 303 -4.75 -0.20 -1.19
N ASP A 304 -4.16 -0.02 -2.37
CA ASP A 304 -2.98 -0.70 -2.90
C ASP A 304 -1.71 0.16 -3.01
N GLU A 305 -1.79 1.49 -2.82
CA GLU A 305 -0.66 2.40 -3.11
C GLU A 305 0.37 2.53 -1.97
N TYR A 306 -0.03 2.27 -0.72
CA TYR A 306 0.84 2.52 0.45
C TYR A 306 2.06 1.59 0.49
N TRP A 307 1.86 0.29 0.28
CA TRP A 307 2.94 -0.68 0.42
C TRP A 307 3.96 -0.63 -0.71
N PRO A 308 3.58 -0.46 -1.99
CA PRO A 308 4.52 -0.15 -3.07
C PRO A 308 5.37 1.08 -2.76
N LEU A 309 4.79 2.14 -2.18
CA LEU A 309 5.53 3.32 -1.76
C LEU A 309 6.55 3.00 -0.64
N VAL A 310 6.14 2.27 0.39
CA VAL A 310 7.05 1.81 1.46
C VAL A 310 8.23 1.00 0.89
N MET A 311 7.94 0.13 -0.09
CA MET A 311 8.94 -0.72 -0.72
C MET A 311 9.90 0.06 -1.63
N ASP A 312 9.41 1.02 -2.41
CA ASP A 312 10.25 1.89 -3.23
C ASP A 312 11.16 2.77 -2.35
N ILE A 313 10.64 3.29 -1.23
CA ILE A 313 11.46 3.98 -0.21
C ILE A 313 12.56 3.04 0.31
N ALA A 314 12.23 1.78 0.60
CA ALA A 314 13.22 0.80 1.06
C ALA A 314 14.28 0.46 -0.01
N CYS A 315 13.90 0.44 -1.30
CA CYS A 315 14.84 0.19 -2.40
C CYS A 315 15.85 1.32 -2.58
N ARG A 316 15.39 2.57 -2.48
CA ARG A 316 16.19 3.77 -2.76
C ARG A 316 17.12 4.16 -1.62
N ASN A 317 16.85 3.69 -0.41
CA ASN A 317 17.60 4.09 0.78
C ASN A 317 18.54 3.01 1.29
N SER A 318 19.78 3.40 1.59
CA SER A 318 20.78 2.53 2.22
C SER A 318 20.45 2.28 3.69
N LEU A 319 20.94 1.17 4.25
CA LEU A 319 20.80 0.90 5.68
C LEU A 319 21.41 2.00 6.55
N ALA A 320 22.48 2.66 6.10
CA ALA A 320 23.08 3.78 6.83
C ALA A 320 22.13 4.98 6.92
N LYS A 321 21.40 5.30 5.84
CA LYS A 321 20.41 6.40 5.83
C LYS A 321 19.21 6.06 6.73
N ILE A 322 18.78 4.81 6.74
CA ILE A 322 17.75 4.31 7.67
C ILE A 322 18.22 4.34 9.13
N LYS A 323 19.47 3.94 9.42
CA LYS A 323 20.02 3.89 10.79
C LYS A 323 20.04 5.27 11.45
N ARG A 324 20.29 6.34 10.67
CA ARG A 324 20.20 7.74 11.15
C ARG A 324 18.78 8.15 11.60
N CYS A 325 17.76 7.42 11.17
CA CYS A 325 16.38 7.66 11.57
C CYS A 325 15.97 6.89 12.83
N LEU A 326 16.83 6.05 13.43
CA LEU A 326 16.50 5.32 14.68
C LEU A 326 16.05 6.20 15.87
N PRO A 327 16.55 7.44 16.05
CA PRO A 327 16.11 8.32 17.13
C PRO A 327 14.60 8.61 17.15
N ILE A 328 13.91 8.51 15.99
CA ILE A 328 12.45 8.70 15.90
C ILE A 328 11.68 7.69 16.77
N MET A 329 12.26 6.50 16.99
CA MET A 329 11.74 5.43 17.83
C MET A 329 12.35 5.44 19.25
N GLY A 330 13.25 6.38 19.55
CA GLY A 330 13.98 6.44 20.81
C GLY A 330 15.18 5.52 20.93
N HIS A 331 15.69 5.04 19.80
CA HIS A 331 16.91 4.25 19.70
C HIS A 331 18.12 5.12 19.33
N SER A 332 19.31 4.71 19.75
CA SER A 332 20.57 5.31 19.30
C SER A 332 20.93 4.84 17.90
N GLU A 333 21.66 5.65 17.13
CA GLU A 333 22.26 5.21 15.85
C GLU A 333 23.29 4.08 16.03
N THR A 334 23.78 3.89 17.26
CA THR A 334 24.69 2.79 17.61
C THR A 334 23.95 1.50 17.96
N ASP A 335 22.64 1.55 18.16
CA ASP A 335 21.85 0.37 18.54
C ASP A 335 21.82 -0.64 17.40
N GLU A 336 21.55 -1.90 17.76
CA GLU A 336 21.37 -2.97 16.80
C GLU A 336 20.14 -2.72 15.93
N LEU A 337 20.34 -2.83 14.62
CA LEU A 337 19.27 -2.67 13.64
C LEU A 337 18.48 -3.98 13.51
N SER A 338 17.16 -3.90 13.69
CA SER A 338 16.24 -5.00 13.43
C SER A 338 15.47 -4.75 12.12
N ALA A 339 14.88 -5.81 11.55
CA ALA A 339 14.03 -5.64 10.38
C ALA A 339 12.80 -4.77 10.67
N ALA A 340 12.27 -4.84 11.90
CA ALA A 340 11.17 -3.98 12.34
C ALA A 340 11.55 -2.50 12.36
N HIS A 341 12.76 -2.15 12.79
CA HIS A 341 13.24 -0.76 12.75
C HIS A 341 13.30 -0.23 11.32
N VAL A 342 13.81 -1.04 10.38
CA VAL A 342 13.89 -0.65 8.96
C VAL A 342 12.49 -0.42 8.39
N LEU A 343 11.57 -1.36 8.62
CA LEU A 343 10.19 -1.25 8.15
C LEU A 343 9.49 -0.01 8.70
N TYR A 344 9.65 0.26 10.01
CA TYR A 344 9.05 1.42 10.66
C TYR A 344 9.52 2.74 10.03
N VAL A 345 10.83 2.90 9.79
CA VAL A 345 11.36 4.13 9.17
C VAL A 345 10.80 4.32 7.76
N CYS A 346 10.73 3.25 6.95
CA CYS A 346 10.15 3.32 5.61
C CYS A 346 8.65 3.67 5.64
N MET A 347 7.89 3.12 6.59
CA MET A 347 6.48 3.47 6.81
C MET A 347 6.30 4.94 7.22
N GLN A 348 7.05 5.39 8.23
CA GLN A 348 6.99 6.77 8.72
C GLN A 348 7.41 7.79 7.66
N CYS A 349 8.28 7.40 6.72
CA CYS A 349 8.64 8.19 5.54
C CYS A 349 7.52 8.20 4.49
N ALA A 350 6.83 7.07 4.28
CA ALA A 350 5.70 6.95 3.36
C ALA A 350 4.46 7.71 3.84
N ASP A 351 4.23 7.76 5.15
CA ASP A 351 3.03 8.34 5.77
C ASP A 351 2.69 9.76 5.29
N PRO A 352 3.59 10.77 5.36
CA PRO A 352 3.26 12.12 4.90
C PRO A 352 3.00 12.19 3.39
N LEU A 353 3.66 11.33 2.61
CA LEU A 353 3.48 11.25 1.16
C LEU A 353 2.13 10.60 0.80
N PHE A 354 1.72 9.57 1.55
CA PHE A 354 0.47 8.87 1.35
C PHE A 354 -0.74 9.65 1.87
N LEU A 355 -0.58 10.35 2.99
CA LEU A 355 -1.57 11.27 3.55
C LEU A 355 -1.70 12.56 2.73
N GLU A 356 -0.75 12.83 1.82
CA GLU A 356 -0.60 14.10 1.11
C GLU A 356 -0.56 15.28 2.09
N ALA A 357 0.23 15.13 3.14
CA ALA A 357 0.39 16.17 4.13
C ALA A 357 1.15 17.36 3.52
N ASP A 358 0.52 18.53 3.48
CA ASP A 358 1.20 19.77 3.11
C ASP A 358 2.21 20.20 4.19
N ILE A 359 1.91 19.89 5.45
CA ILE A 359 2.75 20.23 6.61
C ILE A 359 2.91 19.01 7.51
N CYS A 360 4.16 18.59 7.73
CA CYS A 360 4.52 17.64 8.77
C CYS A 360 4.78 18.40 10.08
N GLN A 361 3.77 18.42 10.96
CA GLN A 361 3.87 19.01 12.30
C GLN A 361 4.10 17.89 13.32
N LEU A 362 5.36 17.65 13.67
CA LEU A 362 5.82 16.58 14.56
C LEU A 362 6.96 17.09 15.45
N GLY A 363 7.35 16.34 16.47
CA GLY A 363 8.47 16.72 17.34
C GLY A 363 9.80 16.83 16.57
N MET A 364 10.76 17.59 17.11
CA MET A 364 12.11 17.66 16.55
C MET A 364 12.80 16.30 16.46
N ASP A 365 12.45 15.34 17.32
CA ASP A 365 12.97 13.97 17.26
C ASP A 365 12.49 13.18 16.04
N GLN A 366 11.44 13.64 15.34
CA GLN A 366 10.93 13.08 14.09
C GLN A 366 11.51 13.77 12.84
N GLN A 367 12.39 14.77 13.00
CA GLN A 367 12.86 15.60 11.88
C GLN A 367 13.60 14.77 10.82
N THR A 368 14.44 13.80 11.22
CA THR A 368 15.27 13.04 10.28
C THR A 368 14.44 12.24 9.26
N VAL A 369 13.35 11.59 9.69
CA VAL A 369 12.47 10.84 8.77
C VAL A 369 11.59 11.75 7.93
N ASN A 370 11.21 12.92 8.46
CA ASN A 370 10.49 13.93 7.70
C ASN A 370 11.36 14.53 6.57
N LEU A 371 12.66 14.70 6.82
CA LEU A 371 13.62 15.09 5.77
C LEU A 371 13.83 13.95 4.77
N LEU A 372 13.84 12.69 5.22
CA LEU A 372 13.89 11.52 4.33
C LEU A 372 12.72 11.51 3.32
N ALA A 373 11.52 11.89 3.75
CA ALA A 373 10.35 12.00 2.88
C ALA A 373 10.53 13.11 1.82
N ARG A 374 11.20 14.21 2.17
CA ARG A 374 11.53 15.28 1.22
C ARG A 374 12.62 14.88 0.24
N ASP A 375 13.68 14.23 0.71
CA ASP A 375 14.72 13.65 -0.15
C ASP A 375 14.10 12.70 -1.17
N TYR A 376 13.16 11.86 -0.72
CA TYR A 376 12.43 10.96 -1.61
C TYR A 376 11.65 11.72 -2.68
N CYS A 377 10.98 12.83 -2.34
CA CYS A 377 10.32 13.66 -3.33
C CYS A 377 11.30 14.30 -4.33
N ASP A 378 12.50 14.68 -3.89
CA ASP A 378 13.56 15.21 -4.76
C ASP A 378 14.04 14.12 -5.74
N GLU A 379 14.31 12.92 -5.24
CA GLU A 379 14.77 11.76 -6.02
C GLU A 379 13.73 11.21 -7.00
N THR A 380 12.44 11.47 -6.75
CA THR A 380 11.31 11.00 -7.58
C THR A 380 10.64 12.10 -8.38
N GLU A 381 11.20 13.31 -8.35
CA GLU A 381 10.63 14.51 -8.99
C GLU A 381 9.16 14.76 -8.63
N ARG A 382 8.75 14.38 -7.42
CA ARG A 382 7.40 14.64 -6.92
C ARG A 382 7.22 16.14 -6.68
N GLY A 383 6.20 16.71 -7.32
CA GLY A 383 5.94 18.14 -7.29
C GLY A 383 5.61 18.68 -5.89
N ASN A 384 4.69 18.05 -5.16
CA ASN A 384 4.30 18.50 -3.82
C ASN A 384 5.24 17.92 -2.75
N LYS A 385 6.00 18.78 -2.06
CA LYS A 385 6.94 18.41 -1.00
C LYS A 385 6.40 18.88 0.35
N PRO A 386 6.27 18.00 1.35
CA PRO A 386 5.74 18.40 2.65
C PRO A 386 6.64 19.46 3.30
N VAL A 387 6.04 20.51 3.86
CA VAL A 387 6.72 21.50 4.69
C VAL A 387 6.97 20.89 6.06
N ILE A 388 8.22 20.85 6.52
CA ILE A 388 8.54 20.31 7.85
C ILE A 388 8.47 21.44 8.87
N LEU A 389 7.48 21.40 9.74
CA LEU A 389 7.28 22.38 10.82
C LEU A 389 7.39 21.67 12.16
N SER A 390 8.63 21.36 12.56
CA SER A 390 8.89 20.63 13.80
C SER A 390 8.68 21.50 15.04
N HIS A 391 8.01 20.97 16.06
CA HIS A 391 7.81 21.66 17.34
C HIS A 391 8.88 21.31 18.36
N HIS A 392 9.07 22.20 19.35
CA HIS A 392 10.01 21.98 20.45
C HIS A 392 9.69 20.68 21.21
N MET A 393 10.75 19.99 21.63
CA MET A 393 10.66 18.88 22.58
C MET A 393 10.49 19.45 23.98
N LEU A 394 9.53 18.93 24.74
CA LEU A 394 9.49 19.17 26.18
C LEU A 394 10.72 18.49 26.85
N PRO A 395 11.24 19.04 27.95
CA PRO A 395 12.53 18.65 28.50
C PRO A 395 12.51 17.25 29.06
N THR A 396 13.64 16.54 28.88
CA THR A 396 13.83 15.11 29.15
C THR A 396 12.75 14.27 28.46
N LYS A 397 13.10 13.54 27.40
CA LYS A 397 12.19 12.59 26.73
C LYS A 397 11.45 11.78 27.79
N MET A 398 10.15 12.04 27.95
CA MET A 398 9.35 11.46 29.01
C MET A 398 9.44 9.94 28.89
N SER A 399 9.99 9.29 29.91
CA SER A 399 10.36 7.88 29.84
C SER A 399 9.17 7.03 30.25
N LYS A 400 8.77 6.09 29.38
CA LYS A 400 7.76 5.08 29.72
C LYS A 400 8.12 4.26 30.96
N ASN A 401 9.41 4.19 31.32
CA ASN A 401 9.88 3.40 32.46
C ASN A 401 9.72 4.10 33.82
N ASP A 402 9.50 5.41 33.83
CA ASP A 402 9.18 6.15 35.07
C ASP A 402 7.84 6.89 34.88
N PRO A 403 6.72 6.34 35.39
CA PRO A 403 5.42 6.99 35.35
C PRO A 403 5.40 8.37 36.02
N SER A 404 6.39 8.71 36.85
CA SER A 404 6.54 10.03 37.46
C SER A 404 7.34 11.03 36.61
N SER A 405 7.92 10.59 35.49
CA SER A 405 8.62 11.45 34.53
C SER A 405 7.67 12.20 33.57
N ALA A 406 6.38 11.83 33.55
CA ALA A 406 5.36 12.42 32.69
C ALA A 406 4.09 12.76 33.47
N ILE A 407 3.43 13.86 33.10
CA ILE A 407 2.03 14.10 33.48
C ILE A 407 1.14 13.42 32.43
N PHE A 408 0.31 12.47 32.85
CA PHE A 408 -0.67 11.84 31.97
C PHE A 408 -1.94 12.69 31.93
N MET A 409 -2.64 12.65 30.80
CA MET A 409 -3.85 13.47 30.60
C MET A 409 -5.02 13.06 31.49
N ASP A 410 -4.95 11.87 32.08
CA ASP A 410 -5.92 11.30 33.01
C ASP A 410 -5.42 11.24 34.47
N ASP A 411 -4.24 11.80 34.78
CA ASP A 411 -3.76 11.93 36.16
C ASP A 411 -4.72 12.81 36.97
N ASP A 412 -5.21 12.30 38.10
CA ASP A 412 -6.01 13.12 39.00
C ASP A 412 -5.22 14.28 39.62
N GLU A 413 -5.94 15.23 40.21
CA GLU A 413 -5.34 16.41 40.83
C GLU A 413 -4.26 16.07 41.87
N GLY A 414 -4.44 14.97 42.60
CA GLY A 414 -3.49 14.47 43.59
C GLY A 414 -2.19 13.99 42.94
N GLU A 415 -2.29 13.24 41.84
CA GLU A 415 -1.14 12.72 41.10
C GLU A 415 -0.36 13.83 40.38
N VAL A 416 -1.04 14.80 39.74
CA VAL A 416 -0.40 15.97 39.14
C VAL A 416 0.39 16.74 40.21
N ASN A 417 -0.24 17.01 41.36
CA ASN A 417 0.40 17.67 42.49
C ASN A 417 1.60 16.88 43.02
N ARG A 418 1.48 15.55 43.12
CA ARG A 418 2.56 14.67 43.57
C ARG A 418 3.76 14.73 42.63
N LYS A 419 3.54 14.63 41.32
CA LYS A 419 4.58 14.65 40.29
C LYS A 419 5.29 16.00 40.25
N ILE A 420 4.56 17.11 40.15
CA ILE A 420 5.15 18.46 40.09
C ILE A 420 5.83 18.85 41.41
N LYS A 421 5.14 18.73 42.56
CA LYS A 421 5.66 19.28 43.81
C LYS A 421 6.78 18.42 44.39
N LYS A 422 6.61 17.09 44.38
CA LYS A 422 7.51 16.16 45.08
C LYS A 422 8.59 15.54 44.19
N LYS A 423 8.39 15.42 42.88
CA LYS A 423 9.28 14.67 41.98
C LYS A 423 9.99 15.53 40.94
N ALA A 424 9.33 16.56 40.41
CA ALA A 424 9.92 17.36 39.35
C ALA A 424 11.21 18.05 39.82
N TYR A 425 12.26 17.94 39.00
CA TYR A 425 13.50 18.66 39.17
C TYR A 425 13.24 20.17 38.98
N CYS A 426 13.66 20.99 39.94
CA CYS A 426 13.45 22.44 39.89
C CYS A 426 14.51 23.12 40.76
N PRO A 427 15.77 23.14 40.30
CA PRO A 427 16.87 23.76 41.02
C PRO A 427 16.63 25.28 41.17
N PRO A 428 16.95 25.89 42.33
CA PRO A 428 16.83 27.33 42.52
C PRO A 428 17.78 28.10 41.60
N LYS A 429 17.33 29.23 41.05
CA LYS A 429 18.09 30.17 40.20
C LYS A 429 18.63 29.61 38.88
N ILE A 430 18.34 28.36 38.55
CA ILE A 430 18.75 27.74 37.27
C ILE A 430 17.51 27.64 36.38
N VAL A 431 17.52 28.41 35.29
CA VAL A 431 16.45 28.41 34.27
C VAL A 431 16.70 27.35 33.21
N GLU A 432 17.94 27.23 32.73
CA GLU A 432 18.30 26.30 31.67
C GLU A 432 18.08 24.83 32.10
N GLY A 433 17.35 24.07 31.28
CA GLY A 433 17.01 22.68 31.55
C GLY A 433 16.07 22.44 32.73
N ASN A 434 15.38 23.48 33.23
CA ASN A 434 14.44 23.36 34.33
C ASN A 434 13.04 22.96 33.81
N PRO A 435 12.58 21.72 34.04
CA PRO A 435 11.34 21.22 33.45
C PRO A 435 10.09 21.98 33.91
N CYS A 436 10.09 22.52 35.14
CA CYS A 436 8.95 23.30 35.61
C CYS A 436 8.81 24.62 34.83
N LEU A 437 9.93 25.29 34.54
CA LEU A 437 9.92 26.55 33.78
C LEU A 437 9.58 26.32 32.31
N GLU A 438 10.05 25.21 31.72
CA GLU A 438 9.69 24.86 30.34
C GLU A 438 8.21 24.51 30.19
N TYR A 439 7.60 23.84 31.17
CA TYR A 439 6.14 23.65 31.18
C TYR A 439 5.41 25.01 31.23
N VAL A 440 5.90 25.96 32.03
CA VAL A 440 5.34 27.32 32.03
C VAL A 440 5.49 27.99 30.68
N LYS A 441 6.67 27.90 30.05
CA LYS A 441 6.99 28.50 28.75
C LYS A 441 6.17 27.94 27.60
N TYR A 442 6.10 26.61 27.48
CA TYR A 442 5.57 25.93 26.29
C TYR A 442 4.13 25.47 26.43
N ILE A 443 3.58 25.41 27.66
CA ILE A 443 2.20 24.97 27.90
C ILE A 443 1.39 26.08 28.53
N ILE A 444 1.80 26.59 29.70
CA ILE A 444 0.95 27.48 30.50
C ILE A 444 0.77 28.86 29.84
N LEU A 445 1.87 29.50 29.44
CA LEU A 445 1.82 30.81 28.78
C LEU A 445 1.06 30.76 27.44
N PRO A 446 1.29 29.81 26.52
CA PRO A 446 0.49 29.70 25.30
C PRO A 446 -1.00 29.40 25.55
N TRP A 447 -1.35 28.75 26.67
CA TRP A 447 -2.73 28.39 26.98
C TRP A 447 -3.52 29.53 27.64
N PHE A 448 -2.93 30.23 28.61
CA PHE A 448 -3.61 31.26 29.39
C PHE A 448 -3.20 32.70 29.01
N ASN A 449 -2.15 32.88 28.21
CA ASN A 449 -1.46 34.15 27.93
C ASN A 449 -0.77 34.81 29.13
N GLU A 450 -0.99 34.30 30.34
CA GLU A 450 -0.39 34.79 31.58
C GLU A 450 -0.08 33.63 32.55
N PHE A 451 0.79 33.88 33.51
CA PHE A 451 1.10 32.96 34.60
C PHE A 451 1.02 33.67 35.95
N THR A 452 0.07 33.26 36.79
CA THR A 452 -0.13 33.86 38.11
C THR A 452 0.44 32.98 39.22
N VAL A 453 1.36 33.54 40.00
CA VAL A 453 1.92 32.93 41.21
C VAL A 453 1.25 33.54 42.44
N GLU A 454 0.46 32.73 43.14
CA GLU A 454 -0.21 33.11 44.38
C GLU A 454 0.68 32.80 45.60
N ARG A 455 0.97 33.81 46.41
CA ARG A 455 1.80 33.69 47.63
C ARG A 455 1.51 34.81 48.61
N ASP A 456 1.74 34.56 49.90
CA ASP A 456 1.50 35.55 50.96
C ASP A 456 2.37 36.81 50.76
N GLU A 457 1.91 37.96 51.30
CA GLU A 457 2.64 39.23 51.22
C GLU A 457 4.07 39.14 51.78
N LYS A 458 4.27 38.30 52.81
CA LYS A 458 5.58 38.03 53.43
C LYS A 458 6.58 37.35 52.49
N HIS A 459 6.09 36.73 51.42
CA HIS A 459 6.87 36.02 50.41
C HIS A 459 6.88 36.75 49.06
N GLY A 460 6.48 38.03 49.03
CA GLY A 460 6.51 38.88 47.84
C GLY A 460 5.17 39.06 47.14
N GLY A 461 4.06 38.57 47.73
CA GLY A 461 2.70 38.77 47.25
C GLY A 461 2.38 38.11 45.92
N ASN A 462 1.08 38.08 45.56
CA ASN A 462 0.63 37.55 44.28
C ASN A 462 1.29 38.34 43.13
N LYS A 463 1.80 37.61 42.14
CA LYS A 463 2.39 38.22 40.94
C LYS A 463 1.93 37.49 39.69
N THR A 464 1.52 38.26 38.69
CA THR A 464 1.16 37.77 37.36
C THR A 464 2.27 38.13 36.38
N PHE A 465 2.61 37.19 35.50
CA PHE A 465 3.63 37.32 34.48
C PHE A 465 3.00 37.14 33.10
N ASP A 466 3.26 38.08 32.17
CA ASP A 466 2.69 38.05 30.82
C ASP A 466 3.65 37.43 29.78
N ASN A 467 4.91 37.23 30.14
CA ASN A 467 5.95 36.70 29.27
C ASN A 467 6.95 35.84 30.07
N PHE A 468 7.72 35.01 29.36
CA PHE A 468 8.64 34.07 29.99
C PHE A 468 9.91 34.76 30.51
N GLU A 469 10.33 35.85 29.87
CA GLU A 469 11.54 36.60 30.19
C GLU A 469 11.47 37.17 31.61
N ASP A 470 10.32 37.70 32.01
CA ASP A 470 10.09 38.23 33.37
C ASP A 470 10.09 37.10 34.42
N ILE A 471 9.57 35.92 34.08
CA ILE A 471 9.58 34.75 34.95
C ILE A 471 11.02 34.28 35.15
N ALA A 472 11.79 34.16 34.07
CA ALA A 472 13.19 33.75 34.10
C ALA A 472 14.03 34.72 34.93
N ALA A 473 13.89 36.04 34.71
CA ALA A 473 14.63 37.07 35.45
C ALA A 473 14.32 37.04 36.96
N ASP A 474 13.05 36.87 37.34
CA ASP A 474 12.66 36.76 38.74
C ASP A 474 13.13 35.44 39.39
N TYR A 475 13.19 34.35 38.62
CA TYR A 475 13.68 33.07 39.10
C TYR A 475 15.20 33.07 39.31
N GLU A 476 15.97 33.62 38.37
CA GLU A 476 17.43 33.77 38.46
C GLU A 476 17.85 34.70 39.60
N SER A 477 17.09 35.79 39.79
CA SER A 477 17.33 36.76 40.87
C SER A 477 16.79 36.32 42.23
N ASP A 478 16.28 35.09 42.37
CA ASP A 478 15.73 34.51 43.60
C ASP A 478 14.49 35.23 44.15
N LYS A 479 13.83 36.05 43.33
CA LYS A 479 12.56 36.72 43.65
C LYS A 479 11.37 35.78 43.53
N LEU A 480 11.50 34.71 42.73
CA LEU A 480 10.53 33.63 42.59
C LEU A 480 11.13 32.33 43.12
N HIS A 481 10.59 31.83 44.23
CA HIS A 481 11.07 30.60 44.86
C HIS A 481 10.55 29.34 44.12
N PRO A 482 11.34 28.25 44.02
CA PRO A 482 10.93 27.03 43.31
C PRO A 482 9.61 26.40 43.80
N MET A 483 9.31 26.49 45.10
CA MET A 483 8.06 25.95 45.64
C MET A 483 6.83 26.76 45.20
N ASP A 484 6.96 28.08 45.09
CA ASP A 484 5.88 28.96 44.64
C ASP A 484 5.58 28.70 43.16
N LEU A 485 6.64 28.59 42.35
CA LEU A 485 6.55 28.18 40.94
C LEU A 485 5.83 26.83 40.80
N LYS A 486 6.24 25.81 41.56
CA LYS A 486 5.62 24.46 41.52
C LYS A 486 4.16 24.47 41.93
N ASN A 487 3.79 25.24 42.94
CA ASN A 487 2.41 25.38 43.38
C ASN A 487 1.54 26.02 42.30
N ALA A 488 1.98 27.14 41.75
CA ALA A 488 1.28 27.83 40.66
C ALA A 488 1.18 26.96 39.40
N LEU A 489 2.26 26.29 39.01
CA LEU A 489 2.30 25.36 37.88
C LEU A 489 1.29 24.21 38.05
N SER A 490 1.29 23.56 39.22
CA SER A 490 0.37 22.45 39.49
C SER A 490 -1.10 22.87 39.43
N LYS A 491 -1.43 24.07 39.94
CA LYS A 491 -2.79 24.63 39.87
C LYS A 491 -3.19 24.89 38.41
N ALA A 492 -2.30 25.51 37.63
CA ALA A 492 -2.56 25.80 36.22
C ALA A 492 -2.74 24.52 35.39
N LEU A 493 -1.90 23.49 35.58
CA LEU A 493 -2.03 22.20 34.89
C LEU A 493 -3.36 21.51 35.22
N ASN A 494 -3.76 21.50 36.49
CA ASN A 494 -5.04 20.91 36.90
C ASN A 494 -6.23 21.62 36.26
N ASN A 495 -6.17 22.95 36.10
CA ASN A 495 -7.20 23.70 35.37
C ASN A 495 -7.26 23.30 33.88
N ILE A 496 -6.11 23.07 33.24
CA ILE A 496 -6.05 22.59 31.83
C ILE A 496 -6.65 21.19 31.70
N LEU A 497 -6.37 20.28 32.65
CA LEU A 497 -6.82 18.89 32.61
C LEU A 497 -8.28 18.69 33.05
N GLN A 498 -8.87 19.67 33.73
CA GLN A 498 -10.22 19.58 34.28
C GLN A 498 -11.30 19.14 33.25
N PRO A 499 -11.36 19.67 32.02
CA PRO A 499 -12.33 19.23 31.01
C PRO A 499 -12.15 17.75 30.63
N VAL A 500 -10.91 17.24 30.62
CA VAL A 500 -10.61 15.83 30.34
C VAL A 500 -11.13 14.96 31.48
N HIS A 501 -10.86 15.35 32.73
CA HIS A 501 -11.39 14.65 33.91
C HIS A 501 -12.93 14.57 33.90
N ASP A 502 -13.58 15.67 33.55
CA ASP A 502 -15.05 15.72 33.49
C ASP A 502 -15.59 14.84 32.35
N HIS A 503 -14.91 14.79 31.20
CA HIS A 503 -15.27 13.89 30.11
C HIS A 503 -15.23 12.41 30.53
N PHE A 504 -14.14 11.96 31.15
CA PHE A 504 -14.02 10.57 31.60
C PHE A 504 -14.95 10.21 32.78
N LYS A 505 -15.39 11.20 33.57
CA LYS A 505 -16.39 10.99 34.63
C LYS A 505 -17.81 10.84 34.08
N THR A 506 -18.16 11.63 33.06
CA THR A 506 -19.53 11.76 32.57
C THR A 506 -19.84 10.87 31.37
N ASN A 507 -18.83 10.48 30.58
CA ASN A 507 -19.00 9.62 29.41
C ASN A 507 -18.69 8.15 29.75
N ASN A 508 -19.72 7.29 29.75
CA ASN A 508 -19.59 5.87 30.07
C ASN A 508 -18.66 5.10 29.12
N ARG A 509 -18.64 5.45 27.83
CA ARG A 509 -17.73 4.82 26.85
C ARG A 509 -16.27 5.18 27.18
N ALA A 510 -15.99 6.47 27.37
CA ALA A 510 -14.64 6.93 27.74
C ALA A 510 -14.16 6.30 29.05
N LYS A 511 -15.02 6.24 30.07
CA LYS A 511 -14.73 5.60 31.35
C LYS A 511 -14.38 4.12 31.22
N ASN A 512 -15.08 3.40 30.34
CA ASN A 512 -14.81 1.98 30.09
C ASN A 512 -13.48 1.78 29.34
N LEU A 513 -13.15 2.65 28.37
CA LEU A 513 -11.85 2.63 27.68
C LEU A 513 -10.70 2.87 28.66
N LEU A 514 -10.83 3.86 29.55
CA LEU A 514 -9.82 4.14 30.58
C LEU A 514 -9.58 2.94 31.51
N LYS A 515 -10.66 2.26 31.94
CA LYS A 515 -10.54 1.04 32.75
C LYS A 515 -9.82 -0.08 32.01
N GLN A 516 -10.04 -0.22 30.70
CA GLN A 516 -9.37 -1.23 29.87
C GLN A 516 -7.88 -0.91 29.72
N ASP A 517 -7.52 0.35 29.48
CA ASP A 517 -6.13 0.79 29.42
C ASP A 517 -5.39 0.52 30.75
N GLN A 518 -5.98 0.94 31.87
CA GLN A 518 -5.43 0.72 33.21
C GLN A 518 -5.28 -0.77 33.55
N LYS A 519 -6.18 -1.64 33.05
CA LYS A 519 -6.06 -3.10 33.19
C LYS A 519 -4.91 -3.63 32.35
N THR A 520 -4.77 -3.17 31.11
CA THR A 520 -3.71 -3.59 30.17
C THR A 520 -2.33 -3.20 30.70
N ASN A 521 -2.17 -1.98 31.21
CA ASN A 521 -0.91 -1.51 31.82
C ASN A 521 -0.51 -2.28 33.10
N ARG A 522 -1.47 -2.93 33.81
CA ARG A 522 -1.18 -3.83 34.94
C ARG A 522 -0.91 -5.28 34.54
N VAL A 523 -1.55 -5.77 33.47
CA VAL A 523 -1.42 -7.17 32.99
C VAL A 523 -0.13 -7.38 32.20
N VAL A 524 0.32 -6.38 31.43
CA VAL A 524 1.55 -6.48 30.61
C VAL A 524 2.81 -6.61 31.46
N ALA A 525 2.79 -6.13 32.71
CA ALA A 525 3.94 -6.23 33.62
C ALA A 525 4.08 -7.61 34.30
N THR A 526 3.10 -8.54 34.21
CA THR A 526 3.18 -9.78 35.03
C THR A 526 2.52 -11.04 34.44
N GLU A 527 1.65 -10.95 33.41
CA GLU A 527 0.83 -12.12 32.99
C GLU A 527 1.13 -12.70 31.61
N LEU A 528 1.89 -12.00 30.75
CA LEU A 528 2.32 -12.54 29.44
C LEU A 528 3.23 -13.78 29.54
N TYR A 529 3.80 -14.05 30.71
CA TYR A 529 4.57 -15.28 30.98
C TYR A 529 3.75 -16.41 31.63
N LYS A 530 2.59 -16.14 32.24
CA LYS A 530 1.84 -17.14 33.04
C LYS A 530 0.70 -17.81 32.27
N GLU A 531 0.00 -17.11 31.38
CA GLU A 531 -1.08 -17.72 30.59
C GLU A 531 -0.55 -18.64 29.47
N MET A 532 0.71 -18.46 29.05
CA MET A 532 1.38 -19.35 28.09
C MET A 532 1.90 -20.66 28.70
N GLU A 533 1.90 -20.79 30.02
CA GLU A 533 2.36 -21.97 30.78
C GLU A 533 1.17 -22.83 31.28
N ALA A 534 -0.02 -22.25 31.41
CA ALA A 534 -1.21 -22.91 31.98
C ALA A 534 -1.99 -23.82 31.01
N LEU A 535 -1.58 -23.95 29.75
CA LEU A 535 -2.20 -24.86 28.75
C LEU A 535 -1.40 -26.13 28.47
N SER A 536 -0.39 -26.44 29.30
CA SER A 536 0.43 -27.64 29.15
C SER A 536 0.20 -28.63 30.30
N VAL A 537 -0.82 -29.48 30.21
CA VAL A 537 -0.83 -30.77 30.94
C VAL A 537 -1.49 -31.89 30.12
N ASN A 538 -0.63 -32.84 29.73
CA ASN A 538 -0.75 -34.30 29.53
C ASN A 538 -1.73 -34.92 28.52
N ALA A 539 -1.16 -35.61 27.51
CA ALA A 539 -1.53 -36.96 27.07
C ALA A 539 -0.39 -37.59 26.21
N PRO A 540 -0.27 -38.93 26.12
CA PRO A 540 1.02 -39.63 26.17
C PRO A 540 1.75 -39.78 24.84
N SER A 541 3.08 -39.87 24.96
CA SER A 541 3.99 -40.46 23.98
C SER A 541 3.65 -41.95 23.80
N SER A 542 3.14 -42.30 22.64
CA SER A 542 3.21 -43.67 22.14
C SER A 542 3.86 -43.66 20.75
N ALA A 543 5.18 -43.82 20.74
CA ALA A 543 5.90 -44.30 19.57
C ALA A 543 5.48 -45.76 19.32
N ALA A 544 4.48 -45.95 18.47
CA ALA A 544 4.12 -47.24 17.92
C ALA A 544 4.17 -47.10 16.39
N GLY A 545 5.02 -47.91 15.75
CA GLY A 545 5.27 -47.89 14.32
C GLY A 545 3.97 -48.04 13.53
N LEU A 546 3.66 -47.02 12.74
CA LEU A 546 2.64 -47.10 11.69
C LEU A 546 3.26 -47.84 10.50
N GLN A 547 2.78 -49.06 10.23
CA GLN A 547 3.00 -49.69 8.92
C GLN A 547 2.32 -48.82 7.87
N MET A 548 3.12 -48.23 6.98
CA MET A 548 2.65 -47.38 5.90
C MET A 548 1.91 -48.19 4.84
N SER A 549 0.86 -47.62 4.26
CA SER A 549 0.31 -48.13 3.00
C SER A 549 1.36 -48.01 1.89
N GLU A 550 1.44 -49.00 1.00
CA GLU A 550 2.37 -48.98 -0.17
C GLU A 550 2.24 -47.70 -1.01
N GLU A 551 1.04 -47.12 -1.08
CA GLU A 551 0.79 -45.88 -1.81
C GLU A 551 1.51 -44.67 -1.19
N ALA A 552 1.47 -44.54 0.14
CA ALA A 552 2.14 -43.45 0.87
C ALA A 552 3.66 -43.55 0.73
N GLU A 553 4.21 -44.78 0.75
CA GLU A 553 5.64 -45.03 0.53
C GLU A 553 6.04 -44.67 -0.92
N ARG A 554 5.21 -45.01 -1.90
CA ARG A 554 5.41 -44.61 -3.30
C ARG A 554 5.44 -43.09 -3.45
N LYS A 555 4.47 -42.38 -2.86
CA LYS A 555 4.40 -40.91 -2.89
C LYS A 555 5.63 -40.27 -2.23
N TYR A 556 6.05 -40.81 -1.08
CA TYR A 556 7.25 -40.36 -0.38
C TYR A 556 8.50 -40.50 -1.25
N ASN A 557 8.74 -41.67 -1.84
CA ASN A 557 9.93 -41.91 -2.66
C ASN A 557 9.98 -40.99 -3.90
N ILE A 558 8.83 -40.72 -4.52
CA ILE A 558 8.74 -39.76 -5.64
C ILE A 558 9.11 -38.36 -5.17
N ALA A 559 8.49 -37.85 -4.09
CA ALA A 559 8.74 -36.50 -3.58
C ALA A 559 10.19 -36.34 -3.08
N ARG A 560 10.69 -37.30 -2.29
CA ARG A 560 12.05 -37.29 -1.73
C ARG A 560 13.14 -37.30 -2.80
N SER A 561 12.88 -37.90 -3.97
CA SER A 561 13.81 -37.92 -5.11
C SER A 561 14.12 -36.54 -5.71
N ILE A 562 13.34 -35.52 -5.36
CA ILE A 562 13.49 -34.15 -5.87
C ILE A 562 14.54 -33.37 -5.07
N GLY A 563 14.52 -33.54 -3.75
CA GLY A 563 15.35 -32.77 -2.83
C GLY A 563 16.74 -33.36 -2.67
N GLU A 564 17.76 -32.51 -2.74
CA GLU A 564 19.09 -32.81 -2.22
C GLU A 564 19.04 -32.92 -0.68
N GLU A 565 18.26 -32.05 -0.04
CA GLU A 565 18.04 -32.05 1.40
C GLU A 565 16.53 -32.02 1.71
N CYS A 566 16.12 -32.73 2.76
CA CYS A 566 14.76 -32.73 3.28
C CYS A 566 14.75 -32.50 4.80
N ILE A 567 14.04 -31.45 5.25
CA ILE A 567 13.90 -31.09 6.67
C ILE A 567 12.40 -31.05 7.02
N GLN A 568 11.83 -32.03 7.72
CA GLN A 568 12.41 -33.33 8.14
C GLN A 568 11.74 -34.49 7.39
N GLU A 569 12.49 -35.56 7.12
CA GLU A 569 11.98 -36.71 6.35
C GLU A 569 10.74 -37.36 6.99
N ASP A 570 10.72 -37.50 8.31
CA ASP A 570 9.58 -38.07 9.03
C ASP A 570 8.34 -37.17 8.95
N GLU A 571 8.53 -35.85 8.92
CA GLU A 571 7.43 -34.89 8.75
C GLU A 571 6.84 -35.02 7.33
N LEU A 572 7.69 -35.17 6.30
CA LEU A 572 7.26 -35.39 4.91
C LEU A 572 6.46 -36.69 4.77
N LYS A 573 6.97 -37.81 5.33
CA LYS A 573 6.27 -39.10 5.33
C LYS A 573 4.90 -39.00 6.00
N ASN A 574 4.87 -38.43 7.20
CA ASN A 574 3.63 -38.28 7.96
C ASN A 574 2.62 -37.39 7.25
N MET A 575 3.07 -36.32 6.58
CA MET A 575 2.20 -35.41 5.85
C MET A 575 1.59 -36.09 4.62
N LEU A 576 2.39 -36.76 3.79
CA LEU A 576 1.92 -37.46 2.59
C LEU A 576 0.95 -38.61 2.93
N ALA A 577 1.05 -39.19 4.12
CA ALA A 577 0.13 -40.22 4.61
C ALA A 577 -1.20 -39.65 5.12
N LYS A 578 -1.21 -38.43 5.68
CA LYS A 578 -2.39 -37.86 6.38
C LYS A 578 -3.14 -36.81 5.58
N LYS A 579 -2.44 -35.98 4.82
CA LYS A 579 -3.02 -34.86 4.08
C LYS A 579 -3.31 -35.29 2.64
N PRO A 580 -4.58 -35.27 2.18
CA PRO A 580 -4.94 -35.76 0.85
C PRO A 580 -4.37 -34.88 -0.28
N THR A 581 -4.26 -33.57 -0.04
CA THR A 581 -3.74 -32.61 -1.02
C THR A 581 -2.75 -31.66 -0.33
N PRO A 582 -1.48 -32.06 -0.21
CA PRO A 582 -0.40 -31.18 0.21
C PRO A 582 -0.21 -30.00 -0.74
N ILE A 583 0.09 -28.82 -0.19
CA ILE A 583 0.39 -27.61 -0.96
C ILE A 583 1.90 -27.42 -0.98
N CYS A 584 2.46 -27.40 -2.18
CA CYS A 584 3.87 -27.09 -2.42
C CYS A 584 3.99 -25.69 -3.00
N TYR A 585 5.02 -24.96 -2.58
CA TYR A 585 5.33 -23.62 -3.10
C TYR A 585 6.72 -23.56 -3.72
N ASP A 586 6.75 -22.86 -4.87
CA ASP A 586 7.89 -22.49 -5.72
C ASP A 586 8.68 -23.67 -6.29
N VAL A 587 8.51 -23.91 -7.59
CA VAL A 587 9.24 -24.93 -8.34
C VAL A 587 9.51 -24.44 -9.76
N MET A 588 10.67 -23.84 -9.99
CA MET A 588 11.05 -23.31 -11.31
C MET A 588 11.24 -24.40 -12.39
N LYS A 589 11.39 -25.68 -12.00
CA LYS A 589 11.64 -26.81 -12.91
C LYS A 589 10.39 -27.67 -13.12
N VAL A 590 9.89 -27.71 -14.36
CA VAL A 590 8.71 -28.50 -14.76
C VAL A 590 8.79 -29.96 -14.32
N THR A 591 9.96 -30.60 -14.42
CA THR A 591 10.15 -32.01 -14.01
C THR A 591 9.87 -32.23 -12.53
N ASN A 592 10.28 -31.30 -11.67
CA ASN A 592 10.04 -31.39 -10.22
C ASN A 592 8.56 -31.16 -9.90
N VAL A 593 7.91 -30.21 -10.58
CA VAL A 593 6.46 -29.98 -10.47
C VAL A 593 5.69 -31.24 -10.82
N ASN A 594 6.04 -31.88 -11.93
CA ASN A 594 5.35 -33.08 -12.40
C ASN A 594 5.52 -34.27 -11.43
N LYS A 595 6.68 -34.38 -10.78
CA LYS A 595 6.90 -35.36 -9.70
C LYS A 595 6.03 -35.07 -8.46
N LEU A 596 5.95 -33.82 -8.02
CA LEU A 596 5.09 -33.46 -6.86
C LEU A 596 3.60 -33.66 -7.15
N THR A 597 3.15 -33.24 -8.33
CA THR A 597 1.73 -33.37 -8.74
C THR A 597 1.33 -34.84 -8.95
N SER A 598 2.24 -35.70 -9.42
CA SER A 598 2.05 -37.15 -9.47
C SER A 598 2.12 -37.83 -8.10
N ALA A 599 2.82 -37.24 -7.13
CA ALA A 599 2.76 -37.63 -5.72
C ALA A 599 1.49 -37.15 -4.99
N GLY A 600 0.59 -36.41 -5.67
CA GLY A 600 -0.69 -35.94 -5.13
C GLY A 600 -0.67 -34.53 -4.56
N CYS A 601 0.40 -33.77 -4.76
CA CYS A 601 0.49 -32.38 -4.30
C CYS A 601 -0.20 -31.41 -5.26
N GLN A 602 -0.73 -30.32 -4.72
CA GLN A 602 -1.05 -29.10 -5.46
C GLN A 602 0.15 -28.18 -5.41
N VAL A 603 0.51 -27.56 -6.53
CA VAL A 603 1.70 -26.71 -6.64
C VAL A 603 1.28 -25.27 -6.93
N LYS A 604 1.73 -24.33 -6.09
CA LYS A 604 1.58 -22.89 -6.31
C LYS A 604 2.90 -22.32 -6.83
N ILE A 605 2.87 -21.75 -8.03
CA ILE A 605 3.98 -21.02 -8.63
C ILE A 605 3.79 -19.54 -8.34
N TRP A 606 4.75 -18.97 -7.63
CA TRP A 606 4.71 -17.58 -7.20
C TRP A 606 5.54 -16.71 -8.10
N ILE A 607 4.84 -15.89 -8.87
CA ILE A 607 5.45 -14.89 -9.73
C ILE A 607 5.79 -13.70 -8.83
N ALA A 608 7.03 -13.72 -8.33
CA ALA A 608 7.54 -12.81 -7.31
C ALA A 608 7.93 -11.43 -7.92
N ASP A 609 6.95 -10.74 -8.49
CA ASP A 609 7.11 -9.46 -9.20
C ASP A 609 7.57 -8.31 -8.27
N TRP A 610 6.92 -8.12 -7.12
CA TRP A 610 7.38 -7.17 -6.11
C TRP A 610 8.76 -7.51 -5.55
N PHE A 611 9.09 -8.80 -5.45
CA PHE A 611 10.43 -9.23 -5.03
C PHE A 611 11.49 -8.91 -6.08
N ALA A 612 11.16 -9.09 -7.37
CA ALA A 612 12.03 -8.69 -8.47
C ALA A 612 12.26 -7.18 -8.48
N GLN A 613 11.21 -6.39 -8.21
CA GLN A 613 11.30 -4.94 -8.06
C GLN A 613 12.18 -4.56 -6.85
N LEU A 614 11.94 -5.19 -5.70
CA LEU A 614 12.72 -4.99 -4.47
C LEU A 614 14.22 -5.26 -4.66
N ASN A 615 14.54 -6.24 -5.50
CA ASN A 615 15.90 -6.62 -5.85
C ASN A 615 16.44 -5.87 -7.09
N ASN A 616 15.81 -4.76 -7.46
CA ASN A 616 16.15 -3.87 -8.57
C ASN A 616 16.39 -4.60 -9.91
N LYS A 617 15.60 -5.65 -10.20
CA LYS A 617 15.64 -6.32 -11.50
C LYS A 617 14.99 -5.44 -12.55
N LEU A 618 15.59 -5.40 -13.74
CA LEU A 618 15.10 -4.58 -14.86
C LEU A 618 15.00 -3.08 -14.51
N GLY A 619 15.86 -2.59 -13.61
CA GLY A 619 15.83 -1.21 -13.13
C GLY A 619 14.67 -0.89 -12.17
N GLY A 620 14.01 -1.91 -11.62
CA GLY A 620 12.85 -1.74 -10.72
C GLY A 620 11.54 -1.44 -11.46
N ASP A 621 11.54 -1.55 -12.79
CA ASP A 621 10.39 -1.33 -13.65
C ASP A 621 9.40 -2.49 -13.55
N LEU A 622 8.29 -2.27 -12.83
CA LEU A 622 7.30 -3.30 -12.54
C LEU A 622 6.59 -3.78 -13.81
N GLU A 623 6.38 -2.92 -14.81
CA GLU A 623 5.71 -3.31 -16.06
C GLU A 623 6.60 -4.26 -16.87
N LYS A 624 7.90 -3.97 -16.97
CA LYS A 624 8.85 -4.91 -17.57
C LYS A 624 8.91 -6.23 -16.80
N ILE A 625 8.84 -6.18 -15.47
CA ILE A 625 8.82 -7.38 -14.63
C ILE A 625 7.57 -8.23 -14.89
N LYS A 626 6.38 -7.60 -14.97
CA LYS A 626 5.12 -8.28 -15.29
C LYS A 626 5.17 -8.96 -16.66
N VAL A 627 5.68 -8.28 -17.69
CA VAL A 627 5.85 -8.89 -19.02
C VAL A 627 6.73 -10.15 -18.97
N ILE A 628 7.82 -10.13 -18.20
CA ILE A 628 8.70 -11.30 -18.02
C ILE A 628 8.02 -12.41 -17.21
N GLY A 629 7.17 -12.06 -16.23
CA GLY A 629 6.39 -13.05 -15.47
C GLY A 629 5.40 -13.82 -16.36
N GLU A 630 4.66 -13.12 -17.23
CA GLU A 630 3.78 -13.77 -18.21
C GLU A 630 4.59 -14.63 -19.21
N TYR A 631 5.76 -14.16 -19.65
CA TYR A 631 6.66 -14.97 -20.47
C TYR A 631 7.05 -16.29 -19.78
N PHE A 632 7.37 -16.28 -18.48
CA PHE A 632 7.70 -17.50 -17.75
C PHE A 632 6.50 -18.44 -17.60
N LYS A 633 5.30 -17.89 -17.37
CA LYS A 633 4.06 -18.67 -17.31
C LYS A 633 3.81 -19.44 -18.62
N GLU A 634 3.98 -18.78 -19.76
CA GLU A 634 3.87 -19.42 -21.08
C GLU A 634 4.91 -20.54 -21.27
N ILE A 635 6.17 -20.31 -20.88
CA ILE A 635 7.23 -21.34 -20.95
C ILE A 635 6.88 -22.55 -20.10
N TRP A 636 6.43 -22.34 -18.87
CA TRP A 636 6.13 -23.42 -17.94
C TRP A 636 4.93 -24.25 -18.39
N GLN A 637 3.90 -23.61 -18.93
CA GLN A 637 2.77 -24.29 -19.55
C GLN A 637 3.23 -25.12 -20.76
N ALA A 638 4.02 -24.53 -21.67
CA ALA A 638 4.60 -25.25 -22.81
C ALA A 638 5.55 -26.38 -22.39
N GLY A 639 6.20 -26.26 -21.24
CA GLY A 639 7.07 -27.31 -20.69
C GLY A 639 6.34 -28.59 -20.30
N GLY A 640 5.00 -28.57 -20.22
CA GLY A 640 4.16 -29.70 -19.88
C GLY A 640 3.81 -29.80 -18.39
N MET A 641 3.64 -28.66 -17.70
CA MET A 641 3.04 -28.64 -16.37
C MET A 641 1.56 -29.01 -16.41
N ASN A 642 1.08 -29.72 -15.40
CA ASN A 642 -0.35 -30.07 -15.30
C ASN A 642 -1.19 -28.86 -14.85
N PRO A 643 -2.06 -28.29 -15.72
CA PRO A 643 -2.82 -27.08 -15.39
C PRO A 643 -3.88 -27.30 -14.29
N GLU A 644 -4.34 -28.53 -14.05
CA GLU A 644 -5.35 -28.82 -13.02
C GLU A 644 -4.78 -28.82 -11.59
N LYS A 645 -3.46 -29.01 -11.46
CA LYS A 645 -2.77 -29.13 -10.17
C LYS A 645 -1.77 -28.01 -9.92
N VAL A 646 -1.58 -27.11 -10.87
CA VAL A 646 -0.62 -26.00 -10.82
C VAL A 646 -1.38 -24.69 -10.89
N GLU A 647 -1.16 -23.84 -9.90
CA GLU A 647 -1.75 -22.51 -9.80
C GLU A 647 -0.65 -21.45 -9.93
N PHE A 648 -0.82 -20.46 -10.82
CA PHE A 648 0.08 -19.32 -10.94
C PHE A 648 -0.49 -18.14 -10.18
N LEU A 649 0.29 -17.59 -9.25
CA LEU A 649 -0.12 -16.50 -8.38
C LEU A 649 0.89 -15.36 -8.46
N TRP A 650 0.40 -14.14 -8.64
CA TRP A 650 1.21 -12.93 -8.65
C TRP A 650 1.37 -12.38 -7.24
N ALA A 651 2.61 -12.09 -6.84
CA ALA A 651 2.86 -11.62 -5.48
C ALA A 651 2.17 -10.29 -5.19
N SER A 652 2.28 -9.33 -6.13
CA SER A 652 1.62 -8.03 -6.01
C SER A 652 0.10 -8.14 -5.86
N GLU A 653 -0.57 -8.95 -6.67
CA GLU A 653 -2.03 -9.10 -6.67
C GLU A 653 -2.53 -9.73 -5.37
N GLU A 654 -1.89 -10.83 -4.95
CA GLU A 654 -2.28 -11.60 -3.77
C GLU A 654 -2.00 -10.86 -2.46
N ILE A 655 -0.84 -10.19 -2.37
CA ILE A 655 -0.52 -9.38 -1.20
C ILE A 655 -1.45 -8.16 -1.13
N SER A 656 -1.77 -7.54 -2.27
CA SER A 656 -2.68 -6.38 -2.30
C SER A 656 -4.11 -6.76 -1.92
N SER A 657 -4.60 -7.93 -2.38
CA SER A 657 -5.96 -8.40 -2.06
C SER A 657 -6.11 -8.75 -0.57
N ARG A 658 -5.06 -9.26 0.08
CA ARG A 658 -5.09 -9.74 1.47
C ARG A 658 -4.03 -9.08 2.36
N GLY A 659 -3.74 -7.80 2.10
CA GLY A 659 -2.68 -7.05 2.80
C GLY A 659 -2.90 -6.93 4.31
N ASN A 660 -4.15 -6.96 4.77
CA ASN A 660 -4.50 -6.98 6.20
C ASN A 660 -4.06 -8.26 6.91
N LYS A 661 -3.80 -9.36 6.19
CA LYS A 661 -3.24 -10.60 6.75
C LYS A 661 -1.73 -10.66 6.53
N TYR A 662 -1.27 -10.29 5.34
CA TYR A 662 0.12 -10.40 4.95
C TYR A 662 1.05 -9.47 5.74
N TRP A 663 0.75 -8.16 5.80
CA TRP A 663 1.67 -7.20 6.43
C TRP A 663 1.81 -7.35 7.95
N PRO A 664 0.74 -7.66 8.72
CA PRO A 664 0.93 -7.98 10.15
C PRO A 664 1.83 -9.19 10.38
N LEU A 665 1.78 -10.20 9.50
CA LEU A 665 2.67 -11.34 9.55
C LEU A 665 4.13 -10.93 9.26
N VAL A 666 4.37 -10.14 8.22
CA VAL A 666 5.70 -9.57 7.92
C VAL A 666 6.23 -8.78 9.11
N MET A 667 5.41 -7.94 9.75
CA MET A 667 5.78 -7.16 10.93
C MET A 667 6.12 -8.04 12.13
N ASP A 668 5.34 -9.09 12.41
CA ASP A 668 5.63 -9.99 13.52
C ASP A 668 6.91 -10.79 13.30
N ILE A 669 7.16 -11.26 12.07
CA ILE A 669 8.42 -11.89 11.68
C ILE A 669 9.57 -10.88 11.84
N ALA A 670 9.42 -9.65 11.35
CA ALA A 670 10.45 -8.62 11.43
C ALA A 670 10.79 -8.21 12.87
N ARG A 671 9.82 -8.26 13.79
CA ARG A 671 10.00 -7.94 15.21
C ARG A 671 10.78 -9.01 15.98
N ARG A 672 10.68 -10.28 15.55
CA ARG A 672 11.31 -11.42 16.23
C ARG A 672 12.70 -11.75 15.71
N ASN A 673 13.12 -11.12 14.60
CA ASN A 673 14.36 -11.45 13.93
C ASN A 673 15.32 -10.25 13.88
N ASN A 674 16.53 -10.48 14.38
CA ASN A 674 17.64 -9.53 14.30
C ASN A 674 18.42 -9.72 12.99
N ILE A 675 19.06 -8.67 12.48
CA ILE A 675 19.84 -8.68 11.22
C ILE A 675 21.21 -9.38 11.39
N MET A 676 21.46 -10.04 12.53
CA MET A 676 22.77 -10.63 12.85
C MET A 676 23.19 -11.68 11.82
N GLY A 677 24.20 -11.35 11.01
CA GLY A 677 24.79 -12.24 10.02
C GLY A 677 25.26 -11.57 8.73
N ARG A 678 24.94 -10.29 8.50
CA ARG A 678 25.48 -9.48 7.39
C ARG A 678 26.43 -8.41 7.93
N SER A 679 27.67 -8.38 7.44
CA SER A 679 28.69 -7.43 7.90
C SER A 679 28.42 -6.01 7.40
N GLU A 680 28.66 -5.00 8.24
CA GLU A 680 28.46 -3.56 7.96
C GLU A 680 29.28 -3.02 6.76
N THR A 681 30.20 -3.81 6.20
CA THR A 681 31.05 -3.45 5.07
C THR A 681 30.36 -3.54 3.71
N GLU A 682 29.18 -4.17 3.61
CA GLU A 682 28.40 -4.21 2.36
C GLU A 682 27.41 -3.04 2.31
N VAL A 683 27.41 -2.28 1.21
CA VAL A 683 26.41 -1.23 0.95
C VAL A 683 25.07 -1.91 0.65
N LEU A 684 24.32 -2.23 1.71
CA LEU A 684 23.03 -2.88 1.61
C LEU A 684 21.89 -1.85 1.54
N SER A 685 20.89 -2.13 0.71
CA SER A 685 19.64 -1.37 0.69
C SER A 685 18.70 -1.85 1.80
N ALA A 686 17.79 -0.97 2.24
CA ALA A 686 16.78 -1.33 3.23
C ALA A 686 15.84 -2.45 2.74
N ALA A 687 15.55 -2.49 1.45
CA ALA A 687 14.78 -3.55 0.80
C ALA A 687 15.39 -4.95 1.02
N GLN A 688 16.72 -5.07 1.07
CA GLN A 688 17.40 -6.36 1.27
C GLN A 688 17.21 -6.95 2.67
N ILE A 689 16.70 -6.16 3.62
CA ILE A 689 16.31 -6.60 4.97
C ILE A 689 14.82 -6.98 5.03
N LEU A 690 13.97 -6.27 4.28
CA LEU A 690 12.54 -6.58 4.22
C LEU A 690 12.27 -7.85 3.41
N TYR A 691 13.05 -8.09 2.34
CA TYR A 691 12.87 -9.22 1.43
C TYR A 691 12.82 -10.58 2.16
N PRO A 692 13.76 -10.96 3.06
CA PRO A 692 13.66 -12.24 3.77
C PRO A 692 12.44 -12.35 4.69
N CYS A 693 11.99 -11.23 5.29
CA CYS A 693 10.80 -11.24 6.14
C CYS A 693 9.53 -11.50 5.31
N MET A 694 9.44 -10.88 4.13
CA MET A 694 8.37 -11.11 3.16
C MET A 694 8.37 -12.55 2.64
N GLN A 695 9.53 -13.06 2.22
CA GLN A 695 9.63 -14.44 1.72
C GLN A 695 9.32 -15.49 2.81
N CYS A 696 9.64 -15.21 4.08
CA CYS A 696 9.20 -16.02 5.21
C CYS A 696 7.68 -15.96 5.40
N ALA A 697 7.08 -14.76 5.25
CA ALA A 697 5.63 -14.58 5.33
C ALA A 697 4.89 -15.34 4.21
N ASP A 698 5.42 -15.37 2.99
CA ASP A 698 4.85 -16.07 1.82
C ASP A 698 4.52 -17.54 2.16
N ILE A 699 5.41 -18.23 2.88
CA ILE A 699 5.25 -19.65 3.23
C ILE A 699 3.94 -19.87 4.00
N PHE A 700 3.64 -19.01 4.96
CA PHE A 700 2.42 -19.11 5.77
C PHE A 700 1.21 -18.54 5.05
N PHE A 701 1.41 -17.45 4.31
CA PHE A 701 0.37 -16.75 3.57
C PHE A 701 -0.24 -17.63 2.46
N LEU A 702 0.60 -18.41 1.77
CA LEU A 702 0.17 -19.33 0.73
C LEU A 702 -0.35 -20.66 1.26
N GLY A 703 -0.19 -20.89 2.57
CA GLY A 703 -0.57 -22.14 3.24
C GLY A 703 0.31 -23.32 2.81
N ALA A 704 1.57 -23.07 2.49
CA ALA A 704 2.48 -24.10 1.98
C ALA A 704 2.83 -25.13 3.08
N ASP A 705 2.71 -26.41 2.74
CA ASP A 705 3.21 -27.50 3.58
C ASP A 705 4.64 -27.89 3.20
N ILE A 706 5.01 -27.74 1.92
CA ILE A 706 6.34 -28.03 1.38
C ILE A 706 6.91 -26.79 0.68
N CYS A 707 8.05 -26.30 1.17
CA CYS A 707 8.86 -25.29 0.49
C CYS A 707 9.87 -25.98 -0.43
N GLN A 708 9.66 -25.92 -1.75
CA GLN A 708 10.47 -26.66 -2.72
C GLN A 708 11.44 -25.76 -3.52
N LEU A 709 12.24 -24.97 -2.82
CA LEU A 709 13.17 -24.03 -3.47
C LEU A 709 14.58 -24.63 -3.67
N GLY A 710 15.48 -23.89 -4.31
CA GLY A 710 16.88 -24.27 -4.45
C GLY A 710 17.62 -24.22 -3.10
N MET A 711 18.76 -24.91 -3.00
CA MET A 711 19.62 -24.89 -1.80
C MET A 711 20.08 -23.48 -1.38
N ASP A 712 20.14 -22.53 -2.30
CA ASP A 712 20.45 -21.12 -2.01
C ASP A 712 19.36 -20.40 -1.20
N GLN A 713 18.12 -20.89 -1.24
CA GLN A 713 16.98 -20.36 -0.47
C GLN A 713 16.79 -21.08 0.87
N ARG A 714 17.69 -22.00 1.25
CA ARG A 714 17.57 -22.79 2.48
C ARG A 714 17.48 -21.92 3.74
N LYS A 715 18.24 -20.82 3.82
CA LYS A 715 18.32 -19.98 5.03
C LYS A 715 16.96 -19.35 5.41
N VAL A 716 16.22 -18.82 4.44
CA VAL A 716 14.90 -18.21 4.70
C VAL A 716 13.82 -19.27 4.97
N ASN A 717 13.94 -20.46 4.39
CA ASN A 717 13.07 -21.59 4.74
C ASN A 717 13.31 -22.06 6.19
N MET A 718 14.56 -22.04 6.66
CA MET A 718 14.88 -22.32 8.06
C MET A 718 14.34 -21.25 9.00
N LEU A 719 14.44 -19.97 8.61
CA LEU A 719 13.82 -18.85 9.33
C LEU A 719 12.32 -19.08 9.57
N ALA A 720 11.59 -19.63 8.59
CA ALA A 720 10.18 -19.97 8.77
C ALA A 720 9.96 -21.09 9.81
N ARG A 721 10.85 -22.07 9.89
CA ARG A 721 10.78 -23.13 10.93
C ARG A 721 11.12 -22.58 12.32
N GLU A 722 12.10 -21.69 12.42
CA GLU A 722 12.44 -20.97 13.66
C GLU A 722 11.28 -20.09 14.12
N TYR A 723 10.66 -19.35 13.20
CA TYR A 723 9.46 -18.57 13.49
C TYR A 723 8.30 -19.45 14.01
N CYS A 724 8.13 -20.67 13.49
CA CYS A 724 7.14 -21.61 14.02
C CYS A 724 7.42 -21.96 15.49
N ASP A 725 8.68 -22.09 15.90
CA ASP A 725 9.05 -22.32 17.29
C ASP A 725 8.69 -21.11 18.16
N ASP A 726 8.97 -19.90 17.70
CA ASP A 726 8.65 -18.65 18.42
C ASP A 726 7.16 -18.44 18.66
N ILE A 727 6.31 -18.85 17.70
CA ILE A 727 4.85 -18.77 17.82
C ILE A 727 4.22 -20.07 18.36
N LYS A 728 5.05 -21.06 18.73
CA LYS A 728 4.63 -22.38 19.21
C LYS A 728 3.70 -23.13 18.24
N ARG A 729 3.88 -22.92 16.94
CA ARG A 729 3.13 -23.62 15.87
C ARG A 729 3.73 -25.00 15.66
N LYS A 730 2.92 -26.05 15.90
CA LYS A 730 3.33 -27.45 15.75
C LYS A 730 3.58 -27.87 14.29
N ASN A 731 2.74 -27.39 13.37
CA ASN A 731 2.84 -27.74 11.95
C ASN A 731 3.84 -26.82 11.27
N LYS A 732 5.09 -27.29 11.19
CA LYS A 732 6.19 -26.61 10.50
C LYS A 732 6.16 -26.92 9.00
N PRO A 733 6.56 -25.98 8.14
CA PRO A 733 6.76 -26.26 6.72
C PRO A 733 7.92 -27.22 6.52
N ILE A 734 7.75 -28.22 5.65
CA ILE A 734 8.83 -29.11 5.23
C ILE A 734 9.67 -28.43 4.17
N ILE A 735 10.97 -28.44 4.36
CA ILE A 735 11.93 -27.86 3.41
C ILE A 735 12.42 -28.99 2.53
N LEU A 736 12.17 -28.90 1.23
CA LEU A 736 12.60 -29.88 0.23
C LEU A 736 13.48 -29.18 -0.81
N SER A 737 14.72 -28.91 -0.43
CA SER A 737 15.65 -28.10 -1.20
C SER A 737 16.24 -28.91 -2.36
N HIS A 738 16.14 -28.41 -3.59
CA HIS A 738 16.71 -29.09 -4.76
C HIS A 738 18.14 -28.63 -5.08
N HIS A 739 18.84 -29.50 -5.81
CA HIS A 739 20.23 -29.27 -6.22
C HIS A 739 20.40 -28.09 -7.17
N MET A 740 21.45 -27.29 -6.93
CA MET A 740 21.85 -26.19 -7.79
C MET A 740 22.55 -26.73 -9.04
N LEU A 741 22.08 -26.36 -10.22
CA LEU A 741 22.75 -26.73 -11.47
C LEU A 741 24.00 -25.86 -11.68
N HIS A 742 25.14 -26.51 -11.95
CA HIS A 742 26.38 -25.81 -12.27
C HIS A 742 26.28 -24.98 -13.56
N GLY A 743 27.12 -23.93 -13.63
CA GLY A 743 27.34 -23.19 -14.87
C GLY A 743 28.08 -24.05 -15.91
N LEU A 744 27.91 -23.74 -17.19
CA LEU A 744 28.55 -24.48 -18.28
C LEU A 744 30.07 -24.32 -18.32
N LEU A 745 30.64 -23.31 -17.65
CA LEU A 745 32.08 -23.01 -17.69
C LEU A 745 32.81 -23.54 -16.45
N GLU A 746 34.12 -23.77 -16.57
CA GLU A 746 34.97 -24.26 -15.49
C GLU A 746 34.96 -23.32 -14.26
N GLY A 747 34.83 -23.88 -13.06
CA GLY A 747 34.83 -23.13 -11.81
C GLY A 747 33.53 -22.39 -11.47
N GLN A 748 32.47 -22.54 -12.27
CA GLN A 748 31.17 -21.91 -12.02
C GLN A 748 30.19 -22.86 -11.32
N GLU A 749 30.09 -22.73 -9.99
CA GLU A 749 29.18 -23.54 -9.16
C GLU A 749 27.69 -23.28 -9.41
N LYS A 750 27.33 -22.19 -10.13
CA LYS A 750 25.95 -21.82 -10.44
C LYS A 750 25.86 -21.12 -11.81
N MET A 751 24.82 -21.43 -12.57
CA MET A 751 24.46 -20.67 -13.78
C MET A 751 24.15 -19.19 -13.45
N SER A 752 24.63 -18.25 -14.27
CA SER A 752 24.36 -16.82 -14.07
C SER A 752 23.86 -16.13 -15.33
N LYS A 753 22.80 -15.32 -15.20
CA LYS A 753 22.36 -14.42 -16.27
C LYS A 753 23.39 -13.35 -16.63
N SER A 754 24.31 -13.02 -15.73
CA SER A 754 25.38 -12.03 -16.00
C SER A 754 26.44 -12.55 -16.96
N ASN A 755 26.52 -13.88 -17.15
CA ASN A 755 27.37 -14.50 -18.16
C ASN A 755 26.50 -15.41 -19.04
N PRO A 756 26.01 -14.93 -20.20
CA PRO A 756 25.14 -15.70 -21.07
C PRO A 756 25.72 -17.06 -21.48
N SER A 757 27.04 -17.18 -21.62
CA SER A 757 27.73 -18.43 -21.95
C SER A 757 27.78 -19.44 -20.79
N SER A 758 27.35 -19.06 -19.59
CA SER A 758 27.30 -19.94 -18.42
C SER A 758 26.01 -20.74 -18.29
N ALA A 759 24.98 -20.41 -19.07
CA ALA A 759 23.65 -20.99 -18.95
C ALA A 759 23.07 -21.32 -20.34
N ILE A 760 22.21 -22.33 -20.40
CA ILE A 760 21.38 -22.60 -21.58
C ILE A 760 20.03 -21.91 -21.34
N PHE A 761 19.66 -20.96 -22.19
CA PHE A 761 18.33 -20.35 -22.16
C PHE A 761 17.32 -21.22 -22.92
N MET A 762 16.04 -21.08 -22.59
CA MET A 762 14.99 -21.96 -23.13
C MET A 762 14.78 -21.77 -24.64
N GLU A 763 15.17 -20.61 -25.16
CA GLU A 763 15.09 -20.19 -26.55
C GLU A 763 16.34 -20.51 -27.40
N ASP A 764 17.48 -20.85 -26.77
CA ASP A 764 18.77 -21.01 -27.45
C ASP A 764 18.72 -22.08 -28.57
N GLU A 765 19.30 -21.76 -29.73
CA GLU A 765 19.32 -22.63 -30.91
C GLU A 765 20.48 -23.65 -30.91
N GLU A 766 21.58 -23.35 -30.22
CA GLU A 766 22.79 -24.17 -30.12
C GLU A 766 23.42 -24.12 -28.71
N ILE A 767 24.03 -25.23 -28.26
CA ILE A 767 24.83 -25.26 -27.03
C ILE A 767 26.26 -24.84 -27.39
N SER A 768 26.69 -23.66 -26.94
CA SER A 768 28.07 -23.21 -27.08
C SER A 768 28.99 -23.85 -26.02
N GLN A 769 30.26 -24.03 -26.36
CA GLN A 769 31.36 -24.72 -25.64
C GLN A 769 31.16 -24.90 -24.12
N ALA A 770 30.58 -26.03 -23.71
CA ALA A 770 30.48 -26.42 -22.30
C ALA A 770 31.78 -27.11 -21.83
N HIS A 771 32.22 -26.77 -20.63
CA HIS A 771 33.34 -27.43 -19.96
C HIS A 771 32.95 -28.88 -19.63
N CYS A 772 33.69 -29.83 -20.17
CA CYS A 772 33.43 -31.26 -20.00
C CYS A 772 34.77 -31.99 -19.82
N PRO A 773 35.35 -31.97 -18.61
CA PRO A 773 36.69 -32.50 -18.37
C PRO A 773 36.69 -34.02 -18.53
N LEU A 774 37.59 -34.52 -19.38
CA LEU A 774 37.72 -35.96 -19.65
C LEU A 774 38.06 -36.71 -18.36
N LYS A 775 37.37 -37.82 -18.14
CA LYS A 775 37.57 -38.77 -17.02
C LYS A 775 37.32 -38.20 -15.62
N THR A 776 36.80 -36.98 -15.52
CA THR A 776 36.42 -36.35 -14.26
C THR A 776 34.89 -36.29 -14.15
N VAL A 777 34.35 -36.90 -13.10
CA VAL A 777 32.90 -36.93 -12.83
C VAL A 777 32.48 -35.78 -11.92
N VAL A 778 33.26 -35.51 -10.87
CA VAL A 778 32.96 -34.47 -9.88
C VAL A 778 33.15 -33.09 -10.50
N GLY A 779 32.13 -32.23 -10.41
CA GLY A 779 32.19 -30.87 -10.95
C GLY A 779 32.14 -30.80 -12.48
N ASN A 780 31.60 -31.82 -13.16
CA ASN A 780 31.43 -31.85 -14.62
C ASN A 780 30.00 -31.38 -15.00
N PRO A 781 29.85 -30.15 -15.54
CA PRO A 781 28.54 -29.59 -15.87
C PRO A 781 27.73 -30.46 -16.84
N CYS A 782 28.35 -31.05 -17.86
CA CYS A 782 27.66 -31.88 -18.83
C CYS A 782 27.03 -33.14 -18.20
N LEU A 783 27.76 -33.79 -17.28
CA LEU A 783 27.25 -34.97 -16.58
C LEU A 783 26.13 -34.62 -15.60
N GLU A 784 26.18 -33.42 -15.01
CA GLU A 784 25.10 -32.96 -14.15
C GLU A 784 23.80 -32.66 -14.91
N TYR A 785 23.89 -32.07 -16.10
CA TYR A 785 22.70 -31.86 -16.93
C TYR A 785 22.09 -33.20 -17.34
N ILE A 786 22.92 -34.21 -17.63
CA ILE A 786 22.44 -35.56 -17.88
C ILE A 786 21.73 -36.12 -16.62
N LYS A 787 22.34 -35.99 -15.44
CA LYS A 787 21.77 -36.48 -14.18
C LYS A 787 20.45 -35.81 -13.81
N TYR A 788 20.41 -34.48 -13.81
CA TYR A 788 19.35 -33.68 -13.22
C TYR A 788 18.34 -33.13 -14.23
N LEU A 789 18.52 -33.36 -15.54
CA LEU A 789 17.53 -32.99 -16.56
C LEU A 789 17.14 -34.20 -17.42
N VAL A 790 18.12 -34.87 -18.03
CA VAL A 790 17.86 -35.93 -19.02
C VAL A 790 17.33 -37.19 -18.36
N LEU A 791 18.08 -37.78 -17.42
CA LEU A 791 17.68 -38.99 -16.72
C LEU A 791 16.39 -38.78 -15.90
N LEU A 792 16.20 -37.60 -15.30
CA LEU A 792 14.99 -37.29 -14.54
C LEU A 792 13.71 -37.24 -15.41
N ARG A 793 13.82 -36.92 -16.70
CA ARG A 793 12.65 -36.80 -17.60
C ARG A 793 12.43 -38.04 -18.46
N PHE A 794 13.50 -38.60 -19.00
CA PHE A 794 13.41 -39.69 -19.99
C PHE A 794 13.64 -41.07 -19.38
N ASN A 795 14.12 -41.15 -18.12
CA ASN A 795 14.57 -42.39 -17.45
C ASN A 795 15.70 -43.15 -18.20
N GLU A 796 16.19 -42.61 -19.30
CA GLU A 796 17.27 -43.17 -20.09
C GLU A 796 18.10 -42.07 -20.77
N PHE A 797 19.37 -42.38 -21.05
CA PHE A 797 20.30 -41.56 -21.78
C PHE A 797 20.96 -42.41 -22.87
N VAL A 798 20.72 -42.07 -24.13
CA VAL A 798 21.27 -42.82 -25.27
C VAL A 798 22.51 -42.12 -25.81
N VAL A 799 23.61 -42.87 -25.91
CA VAL A 799 24.86 -42.41 -26.53
C VAL A 799 25.05 -43.17 -27.84
N GLU A 800 24.96 -42.45 -28.95
CA GLU A 800 25.27 -43.00 -30.27
C GLU A 800 26.80 -43.17 -30.44
N GLN A 801 27.21 -44.32 -30.97
CA GLN A 801 28.61 -44.67 -31.19
C GLN A 801 28.76 -45.42 -32.52
N ASN A 802 29.94 -45.32 -33.15
CA ASN A 802 30.28 -46.00 -34.41
C ASN A 802 30.21 -47.55 -34.36
N GLY A 803 29.87 -48.15 -33.21
CA GLY A 803 29.67 -49.59 -33.01
C GLY A 803 28.31 -49.99 -32.44
N GLY A 804 27.32 -49.08 -32.43
CA GLY A 804 25.96 -49.30 -31.93
C GLY A 804 25.56 -48.33 -30.80
N ASN A 805 24.27 -48.04 -30.71
CA ASN A 805 23.72 -47.15 -29.67
C ASN A 805 23.80 -47.84 -28.31
N LYS A 806 24.26 -47.10 -27.30
CA LYS A 806 24.29 -47.57 -25.91
C LYS A 806 23.35 -46.75 -25.05
N THR A 807 22.44 -47.42 -24.36
CA THR A 807 21.46 -46.80 -23.46
C THR A 807 21.92 -46.94 -22.01
N PHE A 808 21.86 -45.85 -21.25
CA PHE A 808 22.10 -45.80 -19.82
C PHE A 808 20.79 -45.48 -19.11
N THR A 809 20.45 -46.22 -18.05
CA THR A 809 19.22 -46.01 -17.26
C THR A 809 19.51 -45.49 -15.84
N SER A 810 20.78 -45.45 -15.43
CA SER A 810 21.22 -44.90 -14.15
C SER A 810 22.42 -43.97 -14.32
N PHE A 811 22.58 -43.00 -13.42
CA PHE A 811 23.74 -42.12 -13.43
C PHE A 811 25.00 -42.84 -12.96
N GLU A 812 24.85 -43.82 -12.07
CA GLU A 812 25.92 -44.65 -11.54
C GLU A 812 26.65 -45.42 -12.65
N ASP A 813 25.90 -45.95 -13.63
CA ASP A 813 26.47 -46.62 -14.80
C ASP A 813 27.29 -45.65 -15.68
N ILE A 814 26.81 -44.41 -15.84
CA ILE A 814 27.51 -43.35 -16.58
C ILE A 814 28.79 -42.95 -15.82
N ALA A 815 28.68 -42.70 -14.52
CA ALA A 815 29.78 -42.28 -13.66
C ALA A 815 30.86 -43.37 -13.49
N ALA A 816 30.49 -44.64 -13.55
CA ALA A 816 31.43 -45.76 -13.52
C ALA A 816 32.19 -45.92 -14.86
N GLU A 817 31.54 -45.67 -16.00
CA GLU A 817 32.18 -45.82 -17.31
C GLU A 817 32.97 -44.58 -17.78
N TYR A 818 32.53 -43.38 -17.39
CA TYR A 818 33.10 -42.12 -17.85
C TYR A 818 34.62 -41.96 -17.55
N PRO A 819 35.13 -42.36 -16.36
CA PRO A 819 36.57 -42.33 -16.05
C PRO A 819 37.40 -43.40 -16.77
N VAL A 820 36.78 -44.54 -17.07
CA VAL A 820 37.50 -45.79 -17.37
C VAL A 820 37.69 -46.01 -18.87
N ARG A 821 36.74 -45.59 -19.71
CA ARG A 821 36.79 -45.86 -21.15
C ARG A 821 37.23 -44.65 -21.96
N ASP A 822 38.21 -44.88 -22.84
CA ASP A 822 38.65 -43.91 -23.85
C ASP A 822 37.58 -43.64 -24.95
N HIS A 823 36.40 -44.27 -24.88
CA HIS A 823 35.28 -44.05 -25.81
C HIS A 823 34.70 -42.63 -25.78
N PHE A 824 35.00 -41.83 -24.76
CA PHE A 824 34.61 -40.41 -24.68
C PHE A 824 35.67 -39.46 -25.26
N LYS A 825 36.78 -39.95 -25.85
CA LYS A 825 37.95 -39.13 -26.26
C LYS A 825 37.85 -38.40 -27.60
N THR A 826 36.82 -38.56 -28.42
CA THR A 826 36.80 -37.92 -29.76
C THR A 826 35.73 -36.86 -29.90
N ASN A 827 36.18 -35.76 -30.49
CA ASN A 827 35.64 -34.41 -30.68
C ASN A 827 34.26 -34.31 -31.39
N GLU A 828 33.40 -35.34 -31.33
CA GLU A 828 32.07 -35.38 -31.96
C GLU A 828 30.90 -35.38 -30.96
N ARG A 829 31.17 -35.54 -29.66
CA ARG A 829 30.12 -35.78 -28.63
C ARG A 829 29.47 -34.54 -28.00
N ALA A 830 29.89 -33.34 -28.40
CA ALA A 830 29.10 -32.15 -28.13
C ALA A 830 27.83 -32.09 -28.99
N LYS A 831 27.51 -33.08 -29.85
CA LYS A 831 26.28 -33.13 -30.66
C LYS A 831 25.08 -33.81 -29.99
N ASN A 832 25.28 -34.89 -29.22
CA ASN A 832 24.16 -35.68 -28.65
C ASN A 832 23.47 -35.01 -27.45
N LEU A 833 24.21 -34.26 -26.62
CA LEU A 833 23.62 -33.47 -25.54
C LEU A 833 22.71 -32.36 -26.11
N PRO A 834 23.15 -31.54 -27.09
CA PRO A 834 22.24 -30.63 -27.78
C PRO A 834 21.10 -31.33 -28.49
N GLU A 835 21.26 -32.53 -29.07
CA GLU A 835 20.16 -33.23 -29.73
C GLU A 835 19.09 -33.74 -28.75
N GLN A 836 19.45 -34.22 -27.56
CA GLN A 836 18.47 -34.64 -26.54
C GLN A 836 17.91 -33.47 -25.73
N VAL A 837 18.69 -32.40 -25.52
CA VAL A 837 18.17 -31.11 -25.02
C VAL A 837 17.25 -30.47 -26.07
N ARG A 838 17.56 -30.61 -27.36
CA ARG A 838 16.69 -30.24 -28.48
C ARG A 838 15.47 -31.16 -28.56
N ALA A 839 15.57 -32.46 -28.25
CA ALA A 839 14.42 -33.36 -28.15
C ALA A 839 13.51 -33.00 -26.96
N PHE A 840 14.08 -32.59 -25.82
CA PHE A 840 13.37 -31.97 -24.69
C PHE A 840 12.63 -30.69 -25.14
N ARG A 841 13.24 -29.87 -26.01
CA ARG A 841 12.61 -28.69 -26.62
C ARG A 841 11.49 -29.07 -27.58
N VAL A 842 11.72 -30.01 -28.51
CA VAL A 842 10.75 -30.43 -29.54
C VAL A 842 9.52 -31.10 -28.90
N THR A 843 9.70 -31.91 -27.85
CA THR A 843 8.57 -32.51 -27.11
C THR A 843 7.80 -31.49 -26.28
N SER A 844 8.47 -30.48 -25.70
CA SER A 844 7.80 -29.37 -25.00
C SER A 844 7.03 -28.47 -26.01
N GLN A 845 7.64 -28.13 -27.15
CA GLN A 845 7.00 -27.40 -28.24
C GLN A 845 5.85 -28.18 -28.92
N ALA A 846 5.89 -29.51 -28.92
CA ALA A 846 4.84 -30.34 -29.52
C ALA A 846 3.54 -30.37 -28.69
N HIS A 847 3.60 -30.09 -27.39
CA HIS A 847 2.43 -30.03 -26.49
C HIS A 847 1.83 -28.61 -26.39
N CYS A 848 2.36 -27.64 -27.13
CA CYS A 848 1.77 -26.31 -27.25
C CYS A 848 0.46 -26.40 -28.05
N PRO A 849 -0.70 -25.97 -27.50
CA PRO A 849 -2.01 -26.06 -28.15
C PRO A 849 -2.13 -25.26 -29.46
N LEU A 850 -1.13 -24.44 -29.80
CA LEU A 850 -1.14 -23.55 -30.97
C LEU A 850 -0.73 -24.23 -32.29
N LYS A 851 -0.56 -25.56 -32.34
CA LYS A 851 -0.24 -26.26 -33.59
C LYS A 851 -1.41 -26.39 -34.58
N THR A 852 -2.63 -26.10 -34.16
CA THR A 852 -3.79 -26.10 -35.05
C THR A 852 -4.31 -24.69 -35.26
N VAL A 853 -3.63 -23.95 -36.15
CA VAL A 853 -4.21 -23.13 -37.24
C VAL A 853 -3.06 -22.30 -37.81
N VAL A 854 -2.71 -22.56 -39.07
CA VAL A 854 -1.76 -21.76 -39.84
C VAL A 854 -2.32 -20.33 -39.96
N GLY A 855 -1.61 -19.36 -39.38
CA GLY A 855 -1.93 -17.93 -39.43
C GLY A 855 -2.44 -17.35 -38.11
N ASN A 856 -1.55 -17.13 -37.13
CA ASN A 856 -1.86 -16.36 -35.92
C ASN A 856 -0.83 -15.21 -35.75
N PRO A 857 -1.26 -13.92 -35.70
CA PRO A 857 -0.41 -12.74 -35.49
C PRO A 857 0.38 -12.72 -34.17
N CYS A 858 0.09 -13.58 -33.20
CA CYS A 858 0.78 -13.60 -31.90
C CYS A 858 2.23 -14.12 -31.98
N LEU A 859 2.57 -14.96 -32.96
CA LEU A 859 3.94 -15.48 -33.15
C LEU A 859 4.88 -14.45 -33.79
N GLU A 860 4.33 -13.50 -34.55
CA GLU A 860 5.08 -12.33 -35.06
C GLU A 860 5.35 -11.32 -33.93
N TYR A 861 4.44 -11.18 -32.95
CA TYR A 861 4.63 -10.30 -31.79
C TYR A 861 5.74 -10.78 -30.84
N ILE A 862 5.86 -12.10 -30.64
CA ILE A 862 6.94 -12.72 -29.85
C ILE A 862 8.30 -12.60 -30.56
N LYS A 863 8.34 -12.71 -31.90
CA LYS A 863 9.57 -12.40 -32.67
C LYS A 863 9.99 -10.93 -32.55
N TYR A 864 9.04 -10.01 -32.47
CA TYR A 864 9.31 -8.58 -32.32
C TYR A 864 9.90 -8.21 -30.95
N LEU A 865 9.48 -8.89 -29.88
CA LEU A 865 9.98 -8.68 -28.51
C LEU A 865 11.36 -9.33 -28.24
N VAL A 866 11.72 -10.37 -28.99
CA VAL A 866 12.98 -11.12 -28.82
C VAL A 866 14.16 -10.50 -29.59
N LEU A 867 13.92 -9.55 -30.51
CA LEU A 867 14.98 -8.81 -31.21
C LEU A 867 15.75 -7.79 -30.34
N LEU A 868 15.42 -7.65 -29.05
CA LEU A 868 16.13 -6.78 -28.10
C LEU A 868 17.36 -7.42 -27.42
N ARG A 869 18.12 -8.25 -28.14
CA ARG A 869 19.47 -8.68 -27.74
C ARG A 869 20.48 -8.61 -28.90
N PHE A 870 21.21 -7.50 -28.90
CA PHE A 870 22.56 -7.23 -29.45
C PHE A 870 22.77 -6.96 -30.97
N ASN A 871 23.18 -5.72 -31.21
CA ASN A 871 24.32 -5.28 -32.06
C ASN A 871 24.14 -4.51 -33.38
N GLU A 872 22.95 -4.15 -33.85
CA GLU A 872 22.81 -3.12 -34.89
C GLU A 872 21.55 -2.27 -34.67
N PHE A 873 21.73 -0.95 -34.47
CA PHE A 873 20.62 0.00 -34.45
C PHE A 873 20.55 0.71 -35.79
N VAL A 874 19.47 0.48 -36.54
CA VAL A 874 19.14 1.25 -37.74
C VAL A 874 18.07 2.26 -37.34
N VAL A 875 18.42 3.55 -37.38
CA VAL A 875 17.45 4.63 -37.14
C VAL A 875 17.00 5.16 -38.49
N GLU A 876 15.72 4.99 -38.82
CA GLU A 876 15.11 5.59 -40.00
C GLU A 876 14.86 7.08 -39.74
N GLN A 877 15.61 7.94 -40.44
CA GLN A 877 15.25 9.35 -40.61
C GLN A 877 14.81 9.59 -42.05
N ASN A 878 13.85 10.51 -42.24
CA ASN A 878 13.41 10.99 -43.54
C ASN A 878 14.61 11.55 -44.34
N GLY A 879 15.28 10.69 -45.12
CA GLY A 879 16.49 11.02 -45.87
C GLY A 879 17.55 9.92 -45.99
N GLY A 880 17.44 8.80 -45.26
CA GLY A 880 18.31 7.62 -45.42
C GLY A 880 18.74 6.98 -44.10
N ASN A 881 18.95 5.67 -44.12
CA ASN A 881 19.28 4.86 -42.93
C ASN A 881 20.75 5.10 -42.53
N LYS A 882 20.96 5.51 -41.28
CA LYS A 882 22.28 5.52 -40.63
C LYS A 882 22.33 4.38 -39.60
N THR A 883 23.40 3.61 -39.63
CA THR A 883 23.62 2.46 -38.75
C THR A 883 24.60 2.83 -37.64
N PHE A 884 24.26 2.52 -36.39
CA PHE A 884 25.11 2.79 -35.22
C PHE A 884 25.55 1.49 -34.56
N THR A 885 26.84 1.44 -34.18
CA THR A 885 27.50 0.24 -33.67
C THR A 885 27.64 0.19 -32.14
N SER A 886 27.33 1.28 -31.43
CA SER A 886 27.33 1.31 -29.95
C SER A 886 26.30 2.32 -29.39
N PHE A 887 25.89 2.14 -28.14
CA PHE A 887 25.00 3.08 -27.43
C PHE A 887 25.69 4.41 -27.11
N GLU A 888 27.02 4.39 -26.94
CA GLU A 888 27.85 5.58 -26.71
C GLU A 888 27.91 6.50 -27.95
N ASP A 889 27.88 5.93 -29.16
CA ASP A 889 27.84 6.69 -30.42
C ASP A 889 26.49 7.40 -30.63
N ILE A 890 25.39 6.80 -30.16
CA ILE A 890 24.04 7.40 -30.20
C ILE A 890 23.96 8.57 -29.21
N ALA A 891 24.53 8.41 -28.01
CA ALA A 891 24.58 9.48 -27.02
C ALA A 891 25.44 10.68 -27.52
N ALA A 892 26.54 10.43 -28.23
CA ALA A 892 27.39 11.48 -28.79
C ALA A 892 26.71 12.31 -29.90
N GLU A 893 25.85 11.72 -30.73
CA GLU A 893 25.15 12.42 -31.82
C GLU A 893 23.89 13.18 -31.33
N TYR A 894 23.26 12.77 -30.21
CA TYR A 894 22.07 13.43 -29.65
C TYR A 894 22.36 14.50 -28.57
N VAL A 895 23.57 14.56 -28.02
CA VAL A 895 23.98 15.60 -27.04
C VAL A 895 24.23 16.99 -27.67
N TRP A 896 24.16 17.13 -29.00
CA TRP A 896 24.39 18.42 -29.68
C TRP A 896 23.13 19.13 -30.19
N ARG A 897 21.95 18.85 -29.61
CA ARG A 897 20.69 19.54 -29.92
C ARG A 897 19.76 19.74 -28.72
N VAL A 898 20.31 20.08 -27.56
CA VAL A 898 19.63 20.90 -26.54
C VAL A 898 20.76 21.64 -25.82
N GLU A 899 21.03 22.89 -26.20
CA GLU A 899 21.79 23.81 -25.34
C GLU A 899 20.95 24.18 -24.11
#